data_AF-A0A7S1FPG4-F1
#
_entry.id   AF-A0A7S1FPG4-F1
#
_cell.length_a   1.000
_cell.length_b   1.000
_cell.length_c   1.000
_cell.angle_alpha   90.00
_cell.angle_beta   90.00
_cell.angle_gamma   90.00
#
_symmetry.space_group_name_H-M   'P 1'
#
loop_
_entity.id
_entity.type
_entity.pdbx_description
1 polymer ?
#
loop_
_entity_poly.entity_id
_entity_poly.type
_entity_poly.pdbx_seq_one_letter_code
_entity_poly.pdbx_strand_id
1 'polypeptide(L)'
;MMAGASATPILFMTTLLSVTNFGADAFYVPGITAADYKKGDEVTMSVNSLTSIKTQLPFGYNRLPLCKPRNINRKRENIGELLAGDRIIDSPYHLQMQVDVNCKILCAAEPLDEKTFQRYTSLVERGYHHNFILDNLPGATQFNSETEGAAVARTHYAGGFPVGYADPNGEDRYVFNHLRFHVKYHQKNKDVAEYRVVQFSVDPMSVEHIVKGGKTVEQLRREAIAMSGADASSFLVNVKLSELIEKAGVNGCSDKNSMVKSAPLKLAEHKTIIYSYDVVWEESDILWATRWDIYLSENNIVPAQVHWFAITNSIMVVVILSVMIALILVRNLRRDIAGYNEVLTDEEKLEEQEESGWKLVHADVFRPPNKCPMLFCTFIGSGVQILITAIFSIVLSAIGFLNPARRGSLLTGLLVIYMLAGSPAGYFSARLYKSFKGREWQKCTLFTATLFPGVMFLFFIFLNTVLVFYHTTASVPFVDILILAVMWCCVSIPLVFFGSYFGYRREFIQYPTVTSKIARSIPPAVWFTDWKLSVFCCGLLPFSAVYVELFFIMTSMWMNQFYYVFGFALLVFFIAIITTALLCMLLVYYQLCSEDYLWWWRMFFSAGSIAIYVFLYSCWWYPQLNAKRFSVTTLMYFGYMGLISWGIFLMMGSVGFFSCYIFIRKMFGSIKVD
;
A
#
# COMPACT_ATOMS: atom_id res chain seq x y z
N MET A 1 23.24 -31.57 43.69
CA MET A 1 23.90 -30.25 43.75
C MET A 1 23.40 -29.43 42.58
N MET A 2 22.37 -28.61 42.84
CA MET A 2 21.82 -27.63 41.91
C MET A 2 22.53 -26.29 42.13
N ALA A 3 23.04 -25.66 41.07
CA ALA A 3 23.05 -24.21 40.86
C ALA A 3 23.86 -23.87 39.61
N GLY A 4 23.29 -23.06 38.72
CA GLY A 4 24.06 -22.29 37.73
C GLY A 4 23.60 -22.47 36.29
N ALA A 5 22.60 -21.69 35.86
CA ALA A 5 22.54 -21.06 34.53
C ALA A 5 21.14 -20.46 34.27
N SER A 6 20.81 -19.33 34.89
CA SER A 6 19.60 -18.57 34.55
C SER A 6 19.78 -17.09 34.85
N ALA A 7 20.60 -16.38 34.07
CA ALA A 7 20.71 -14.91 34.19
C ALA A 7 21.04 -14.19 32.87
N THR A 8 21.14 -14.89 31.74
CA THR A 8 21.57 -14.29 30.46
C THR A 8 20.47 -13.70 29.56
N PRO A 9 19.13 -13.92 29.73
CA PRO A 9 18.14 -13.23 28.91
C PRO A 9 17.64 -11.91 29.53
N ILE A 10 17.82 -11.72 30.85
CA ILE A 10 17.31 -10.52 31.57
C ILE A 10 18.25 -9.33 31.34
N LEU A 11 19.57 -9.57 31.26
CA LEU A 11 20.56 -8.51 31.04
C LEU A 11 20.48 -7.88 29.63
N PHE A 12 19.98 -8.63 28.64
CA PHE A 12 19.80 -8.13 27.26
C PHE A 12 18.53 -7.27 27.12
N MET A 13 17.51 -7.55 27.94
CA MET A 13 16.27 -6.77 27.98
C MET A 13 16.45 -5.47 28.77
N THR A 14 17.27 -5.47 29.83
CA THR A 14 17.60 -4.26 30.60
C THR A 14 18.58 -3.34 29.88
N THR A 15 19.47 -3.87 29.03
CA THR A 15 20.36 -3.07 28.18
C THR A 15 19.64 -2.45 26.97
N LEU A 16 18.56 -3.06 26.48
CA LEU A 16 17.69 -2.44 25.47
C LEU A 16 16.83 -1.30 26.07
N LEU A 17 16.47 -1.41 27.36
CA LEU A 17 15.72 -0.39 28.10
C LEU A 17 16.59 0.77 28.63
N SER A 18 17.91 0.61 28.73
CA SER A 18 18.81 1.69 29.17
C SER A 18 19.31 2.58 28.03
N VAL A 19 19.09 2.21 26.76
CA VAL A 19 19.34 3.06 25.58
C VAL A 19 18.19 4.05 25.33
N THR A 20 17.05 3.92 26.01
CA THR A 20 15.90 4.83 25.86
C THR A 20 15.90 6.02 26.83
N ASN A 21 17.00 6.27 27.55
CA ASN A 21 17.14 7.43 28.45
C ASN A 21 17.78 8.64 27.74
N PHE A 22 17.45 8.87 26.47
CA PHE A 22 17.51 10.22 25.91
C PHE A 22 16.29 10.97 26.44
N GLY A 23 16.50 12.20 26.92
CA GLY A 23 15.44 13.03 27.50
C GLY A 23 14.16 12.93 26.69
N ALA A 24 13.06 12.61 27.37
CA ALA A 24 11.73 12.59 26.79
C ALA A 24 11.30 14.03 26.49
N ASP A 25 11.84 14.61 25.42
CA ASP A 25 10.98 15.40 24.54
C ASP A 25 9.94 14.42 24.04
N ALA A 26 8.68 14.63 24.44
CA ALA A 26 7.55 13.80 24.03
C ALA A 26 7.68 13.53 22.53
N PHE A 27 7.75 12.25 22.15
CA PHE A 27 7.79 11.83 20.76
C PHE A 27 6.54 12.39 20.07
N TYR A 28 6.68 13.56 19.45
CA TYR A 28 5.64 14.20 18.68
C TYR A 28 5.41 13.31 17.48
N VAL A 29 4.29 12.58 17.50
CA VAL A 29 3.77 11.89 16.32
C VAL A 29 2.81 12.87 15.67
N PRO A 30 3.20 13.52 14.57
CA PRO A 30 2.32 14.44 13.86
C PRO A 30 1.02 13.72 13.47
N GLY A 31 -0.11 14.43 13.59
CA GLY A 31 -1.43 13.91 13.19
C GLY A 31 -2.21 13.11 14.24
N ILE A 32 -1.69 12.95 15.47
CA ILE A 32 -2.44 12.34 16.60
C ILE A 32 -3.08 13.41 17.51
N THR A 33 -2.44 14.58 17.65
CA THR A 33 -2.92 15.67 18.49
C THR A 33 -3.66 16.70 17.66
N ALA A 34 -4.89 17.03 18.05
CA ALA A 34 -5.64 18.12 17.45
C ALA A 34 -4.90 19.45 17.63
N ALA A 35 -4.76 20.22 16.54
CA ALA A 35 -4.37 21.62 16.65
C ALA A 35 -5.61 22.44 17.05
N ASP A 36 -5.49 23.16 18.17
CA ASP A 36 -6.52 24.07 18.66
C ASP A 36 -6.15 25.49 18.20
N TYR A 37 -7.05 26.14 17.45
CA TYR A 37 -6.86 27.48 16.91
C TYR A 37 -7.77 28.49 17.62
N LYS A 38 -7.28 29.71 17.80
CA LYS A 38 -8.09 30.86 18.19
C LYS A 38 -8.48 31.69 16.97
N LYS A 39 -9.49 32.55 17.13
CA LYS A 39 -9.91 33.48 16.07
C LYS A 39 -8.73 34.36 15.64
N GLY A 40 -8.45 34.40 14.33
CA GLY A 40 -7.36 35.17 13.74
C GLY A 40 -6.00 34.46 13.72
N ASP A 41 -5.86 33.27 14.33
CA ASP A 41 -4.62 32.49 14.25
C ASP A 41 -4.35 32.07 12.79
N GLU A 42 -3.07 32.03 12.42
CA GLU A 42 -2.67 31.60 11.07
C GLU A 42 -2.80 30.08 10.94
N VAL A 43 -3.58 29.64 9.95
CA VAL A 43 -3.74 28.23 9.61
C VAL A 43 -2.88 27.92 8.39
N THR A 44 -1.72 27.27 8.62
CA THR A 44 -0.76 27.03 7.55
C THR A 44 -1.30 26.00 6.55
N MET A 45 -1.38 26.39 5.28
CA MET A 45 -1.68 25.48 4.17
C MET A 45 -0.39 25.02 3.49
N SER A 46 -0.31 23.74 3.16
CA SER A 46 0.81 23.13 2.44
C SER A 46 0.34 22.48 1.14
N VAL A 47 1.25 22.30 0.20
CA VAL A 47 0.99 21.67 -1.10
C VAL A 47 1.93 20.50 -1.32
N ASN A 48 1.43 19.45 -1.97
CA ASN A 48 2.21 18.28 -2.35
C ASN A 48 2.45 18.25 -3.87
N SER A 49 3.20 17.24 -4.33
CA SER A 49 3.37 16.92 -5.75
C SER A 49 2.02 16.79 -6.46
N LEU A 50 1.98 17.24 -7.71
CA LEU A 50 0.87 17.03 -8.64
C LEU A 50 0.79 15.55 -8.98
N THR A 51 -0.40 14.96 -8.85
CA THR A 51 -0.70 13.58 -9.24
C THR A 51 -1.62 13.57 -10.45
N SER A 52 -1.70 12.46 -11.18
CA SER A 52 -2.59 12.32 -12.33
C SER A 52 -3.34 11.00 -12.24
N ILE A 53 -4.61 11.03 -12.63
CA ILE A 53 -5.44 9.82 -12.77
C ILE A 53 -5.10 9.01 -14.04
N LYS A 54 -4.36 9.60 -14.99
CA LYS A 54 -3.99 8.98 -16.28
C LYS A 54 -2.53 8.49 -16.31
N THR A 55 -1.66 9.05 -15.47
CA THR A 55 -0.22 8.74 -15.47
C THR A 55 0.34 8.62 -14.06
N GLN A 56 1.15 7.60 -13.82
CA GLN A 56 1.76 7.30 -12.51
C GLN A 56 3.04 8.11 -12.21
N LEU A 57 3.22 9.26 -12.86
CA LEU A 57 4.42 10.10 -12.71
C LEU A 57 4.04 11.41 -12.01
N PRO A 58 4.28 11.55 -10.69
CA PRO A 58 4.03 12.79 -10.00
C PRO A 58 5.08 13.86 -10.35
N PHE A 59 4.63 15.10 -10.47
CA PHE A 59 5.50 16.24 -10.70
C PHE A 59 5.43 17.25 -9.57
N GLY A 60 6.53 17.92 -9.28
CA GLY A 60 6.55 18.89 -8.19
C GLY A 60 5.68 20.09 -8.49
N TYR A 61 5.01 20.62 -7.47
CA TYR A 61 4.20 21.84 -7.56
C TYR A 61 4.95 23.00 -8.26
N ASN A 62 6.24 23.16 -7.94
CA ASN A 62 7.12 24.19 -8.51
C ASN A 62 7.42 24.06 -10.02
N ARG A 63 6.98 22.98 -10.67
CA ARG A 63 7.16 22.79 -12.12
C ARG A 63 6.19 23.64 -12.94
N LEU A 64 5.08 24.07 -12.35
CA LEU A 64 4.14 25.01 -12.95
C LEU A 64 4.60 26.45 -12.66
N PRO A 65 4.32 27.42 -13.56
CA PRO A 65 4.54 28.84 -13.33
C PRO A 65 3.51 29.40 -12.32
N LEU A 66 3.55 28.87 -11.10
CA LEU A 66 2.70 29.27 -9.98
C LEU A 66 3.40 30.32 -9.12
N CYS A 67 2.61 31.00 -8.30
CA CYS A 67 3.10 31.86 -7.23
C CYS A 67 4.00 31.06 -6.28
N LYS A 68 5.21 31.56 -6.03
CA LYS A 68 6.18 30.93 -5.12
C LYS A 68 6.19 31.64 -3.76
N PRO A 69 6.23 30.90 -2.64
CA PRO A 69 6.40 31.50 -1.32
C PRO A 69 7.82 32.06 -1.17
N ARG A 70 8.02 32.98 -0.20
CA ARG A 70 9.32 33.62 0.08
C ARG A 70 10.41 32.62 0.43
N ASN A 71 10.08 31.66 1.31
CA ASN A 71 10.95 30.57 1.72
C ASN A 71 10.24 29.25 1.43
N ILE A 72 10.88 28.38 0.65
CA ILE A 72 10.38 27.03 0.41
C ILE A 72 10.83 26.15 1.57
N ASN A 73 10.05 26.19 2.66
CA ASN A 73 10.24 25.27 3.77
C ASN A 73 9.65 23.91 3.39
N ARG A 74 10.47 22.87 3.51
CA ARG A 74 10.03 21.49 3.30
C ARG A 74 9.61 20.91 4.64
N LYS A 75 8.32 20.62 4.79
CA LYS A 75 7.81 19.83 5.91
C LYS A 75 8.11 18.37 5.60
N ARG A 76 8.95 17.73 6.42
CA ARG A 76 9.35 16.31 6.28
C ARG A 76 9.02 15.61 7.59
N GLU A 77 8.16 14.60 7.57
CA GLU A 77 7.73 13.95 8.81
C GLU A 77 8.20 12.50 8.94
N ASN A 78 8.25 11.71 7.85
CA ASN A 78 8.74 10.33 7.94
C ASN A 78 9.30 9.71 6.64
N ILE A 79 10.00 8.57 6.77
CA ILE A 79 10.60 7.82 5.66
C ILE A 79 9.52 7.30 4.69
N GLY A 80 8.34 6.94 5.19
CA GLY A 80 7.25 6.45 4.34
C GLY A 80 6.68 7.50 3.40
N GLU A 81 6.56 8.76 3.82
CA GLU A 81 6.15 9.88 2.96
C GLU A 81 7.15 10.08 1.82
N LEU A 82 8.44 9.98 2.16
CA LEU A 82 9.49 10.10 1.18
C LEU A 82 9.43 8.97 0.14
N LEU A 83 9.25 7.72 0.57
CA LEU A 83 9.14 6.59 -0.35
C LEU A 83 7.84 6.59 -1.16
N ALA A 84 6.79 7.25 -0.65
CA ALA A 84 5.58 7.54 -1.41
C ALA A 84 5.79 8.65 -2.46
N GLY A 85 6.94 9.35 -2.44
CA GLY A 85 7.25 10.43 -3.37
C GLY A 85 6.67 11.78 -2.98
N ASP A 86 6.21 11.92 -1.73
CA ASP A 86 5.63 13.16 -1.23
C ASP A 86 6.70 14.24 -1.08
N ARG A 87 6.38 15.44 -1.56
CA ARG A 87 7.24 16.62 -1.47
C ARG A 87 6.41 17.79 -0.98
N ILE A 88 6.12 17.77 0.30
CA ILE A 88 5.29 18.78 0.95
C ILE A 88 6.10 20.06 1.16
N ILE A 89 5.57 21.15 0.63
CA ILE A 89 6.11 22.50 0.79
C ILE A 89 5.01 23.43 1.30
N ASP A 90 5.40 24.49 1.99
CA ASP A 90 4.45 25.52 2.38
C ASP A 90 3.86 26.21 1.15
N SER A 91 2.55 26.45 1.21
CA SER A 91 1.84 27.15 0.17
C SER A 91 2.00 28.67 0.33
N PRO A 92 1.87 29.46 -0.74
CA PRO A 92 1.86 30.92 -0.65
C PRO A 92 0.53 31.50 -0.14
N TYR A 93 -0.47 30.65 0.14
CA TYR A 93 -1.79 31.08 0.60
C TYR A 93 -1.79 31.24 2.12
N HIS A 94 -2.32 32.37 2.59
CA HIS A 94 -2.41 32.69 4.01
C HIS A 94 -3.87 32.67 4.44
N LEU A 95 -4.21 31.73 5.31
CA LEU A 95 -5.54 31.59 5.89
C LEU A 95 -5.47 31.99 7.36
N GLN A 96 -6.46 32.77 7.81
CA GLN A 96 -6.64 33.12 9.21
C GLN A 96 -7.94 32.52 9.71
N MET A 97 -7.89 31.92 10.90
CA MET A 97 -9.03 31.21 11.48
C MET A 97 -10.23 32.14 11.65
N GLN A 98 -11.39 31.76 11.09
CA GLN A 98 -12.65 32.51 11.16
C GLN A 98 -12.59 33.92 10.56
N VAL A 99 -11.70 34.13 9.58
CA VAL A 99 -11.60 35.37 8.79
C VAL A 99 -11.87 35.02 7.33
N ASP A 100 -13.05 35.41 6.86
CA ASP A 100 -13.43 35.25 5.46
C ASP A 100 -12.66 36.23 4.59
N VAL A 101 -12.23 35.73 3.43
CA VAL A 101 -11.48 36.50 2.44
C VAL A 101 -12.19 36.35 1.11
N ASN A 102 -12.49 37.45 0.44
CA ASN A 102 -13.19 37.45 -0.85
C ASN A 102 -12.30 38.09 -1.92
N CYS A 103 -12.08 37.34 -3.00
CA CYS A 103 -11.20 37.59 -4.13
C CYS A 103 -9.88 38.30 -3.77
N LYS A 104 -9.06 37.64 -2.96
CA LYS A 104 -7.71 38.13 -2.69
C LYS A 104 -6.77 37.73 -3.81
N ILE A 105 -6.05 38.70 -4.37
CA ILE A 105 -5.06 38.45 -5.42
C ILE A 105 -3.81 37.85 -4.77
N LEU A 106 -3.44 36.64 -5.18
CA LEU A 106 -2.25 35.97 -4.67
C LEU A 106 -1.00 36.52 -5.36
N CYS A 107 -0.94 36.39 -6.69
CA CYS A 107 0.11 36.96 -7.52
C CYS A 107 -0.29 36.93 -9.01
N ALA A 108 0.49 37.63 -9.84
CA ALA A 108 0.47 37.46 -11.28
C ALA A 108 1.73 36.69 -11.73
N ALA A 109 1.54 35.53 -12.33
CA ALA A 109 2.62 34.70 -12.83
C ALA A 109 3.40 35.38 -13.97
N GLU A 110 4.62 34.93 -14.21
CA GLU A 110 5.39 35.38 -15.38
C GLU A 110 4.68 34.98 -16.69
N PRO A 111 4.87 35.74 -17.78
CA PRO A 111 4.27 35.41 -19.06
C PRO A 111 4.70 34.02 -19.52
N LEU A 112 3.76 33.25 -20.07
CA LEU A 112 4.05 31.90 -20.53
C LEU A 112 4.99 31.92 -21.74
N ASP A 113 6.21 31.44 -21.55
CA ASP A 113 7.12 31.08 -22.65
C ASP A 113 6.62 29.82 -23.37
N GLU A 114 7.02 29.62 -24.63
CA GLU A 114 6.49 28.56 -25.49
C GLU A 114 6.64 27.16 -24.87
N LYS A 115 7.82 26.89 -24.30
CA LYS A 115 8.09 25.62 -23.59
C LYS A 115 7.20 25.45 -22.36
N THR A 116 6.89 26.54 -21.66
CA THR A 116 6.07 26.54 -20.45
C THR A 116 4.60 26.37 -20.81
N PHE A 117 4.14 26.99 -21.90
CA PHE A 117 2.80 26.84 -22.44
C PHE A 117 2.53 25.38 -22.85
N GLN A 118 3.37 24.79 -23.72
CA GLN A 118 3.24 23.38 -24.13
C GLN A 118 3.22 22.44 -22.93
N ARG A 119 4.06 22.72 -21.93
CA ARG A 119 4.10 21.94 -20.71
C ARG A 119 2.81 22.03 -19.91
N TYR A 120 2.30 23.24 -19.69
CA TYR A 120 1.06 23.48 -18.95
C TYR A 120 -0.12 22.78 -19.64
N THR A 121 -0.22 22.94 -20.96
CA THR A 121 -1.17 22.23 -21.82
C THR A 121 -1.08 20.72 -21.64
N SER A 122 0.14 20.16 -21.68
CA SER A 122 0.34 18.72 -21.51
C SER A 122 -0.11 18.22 -20.13
N LEU A 123 0.00 19.03 -19.08
CA LEU A 123 -0.42 18.67 -17.72
C LEU A 123 -1.95 18.67 -17.60
N VAL A 124 -2.62 19.63 -18.24
CA VAL A 124 -4.09 19.68 -18.33
C VAL A 124 -4.62 18.45 -19.09
N GLU A 125 -4.06 18.13 -20.25
CA GLU A 125 -4.48 16.97 -21.06
C GLU A 125 -4.27 15.63 -20.32
N ARG A 126 -3.15 15.53 -19.59
CA ARG A 126 -2.83 14.37 -18.76
C ARG A 126 -3.64 14.32 -17.46
N GLY A 127 -4.53 15.28 -17.21
CA GLY A 127 -5.42 15.27 -16.04
C GLY A 127 -4.64 15.32 -14.72
N TYR A 128 -3.62 16.18 -14.65
CA TYR A 128 -2.93 16.42 -13.38
C TYR A 128 -3.82 17.19 -12.40
N HIS A 129 -3.69 16.87 -11.13
CA HIS A 129 -4.43 17.43 -10.01
C HIS A 129 -3.45 18.05 -9.01
N HIS A 130 -3.88 19.16 -8.41
CA HIS A 130 -3.25 19.80 -7.26
C HIS A 130 -3.66 19.08 -5.98
N ASN A 131 -2.68 18.79 -5.12
CA ASN A 131 -2.91 18.14 -3.83
C ASN A 131 -2.61 19.13 -2.70
N PHE A 132 -3.66 19.77 -2.19
CA PHE A 132 -3.56 20.77 -1.13
C PHE A 132 -3.83 20.12 0.23
N ILE A 133 -3.26 20.73 1.28
CA ILE A 133 -3.20 20.14 2.61
C ILE A 133 -3.43 21.25 3.64
N LEU A 134 -4.47 21.10 4.46
CA LEU A 134 -4.79 22.02 5.55
C LEU A 134 -5.05 21.22 6.83
N ASP A 135 -4.29 21.46 7.90
CA ASP A 135 -4.41 20.71 9.17
C ASP A 135 -4.47 19.17 8.98
N ASN A 136 -3.57 18.65 8.14
CA ASN A 136 -3.49 17.25 7.67
C ASN A 136 -4.66 16.75 6.80
N LEU A 137 -5.74 17.53 6.61
CA LEU A 137 -6.83 17.17 5.70
C LEU A 137 -6.43 17.42 4.24
N PRO A 138 -6.84 16.54 3.31
CA PRO A 138 -6.68 16.77 1.88
C PRO A 138 -7.70 17.81 1.40
N GLY A 139 -7.26 18.73 0.54
CA GLY A 139 -8.18 19.60 -0.19
C GLY A 139 -8.93 18.78 -1.23
N ALA A 140 -10.20 18.50 -0.96
CA ALA A 140 -11.03 17.70 -1.86
C ALA A 140 -11.96 18.55 -2.71
N THR A 141 -12.19 18.14 -3.95
CA THR A 141 -13.26 18.70 -4.78
C THR A 141 -14.56 17.96 -4.53
N GLN A 142 -15.64 18.72 -4.35
CA GLN A 142 -16.97 18.20 -4.16
C GLN A 142 -17.65 17.97 -5.52
N PHE A 143 -18.14 16.76 -5.75
CA PHE A 143 -18.96 16.40 -6.91
C PHE A 143 -20.35 16.02 -6.43
N ASN A 144 -21.38 16.70 -6.93
CA ASN A 144 -22.76 16.32 -6.70
C ASN A 144 -23.15 15.34 -7.82
N SER A 145 -23.27 14.05 -7.52
CA SER A 145 -23.83 13.09 -8.48
C SER A 145 -25.34 13.09 -8.32
N GLU A 146 -26.04 13.76 -9.24
CA GLU A 146 -27.47 13.55 -9.44
C GLU A 146 -27.65 12.25 -10.20
N THR A 147 -27.60 11.12 -9.50
CA THR A 147 -27.92 9.83 -10.11
C THR A 147 -29.44 9.74 -10.27
N GLU A 148 -29.93 9.70 -11.51
CA GLU A 148 -31.35 9.51 -11.80
C GLU A 148 -31.91 8.31 -11.00
N GLY A 149 -32.82 8.58 -10.06
CA GLY A 149 -33.50 7.56 -9.25
C GLY A 149 -33.07 7.43 -7.78
N ALA A 150 -32.03 8.14 -7.32
CA ALA A 150 -31.72 8.23 -5.88
C ALA A 150 -32.45 9.43 -5.25
N ALA A 151 -33.27 9.20 -4.21
CA ALA A 151 -34.02 10.25 -3.50
C ALA A 151 -33.14 11.29 -2.76
N VAL A 152 -31.81 11.10 -2.74
CA VAL A 152 -30.83 11.97 -2.10
C VAL A 152 -29.63 12.13 -3.03
N ALA A 153 -29.34 13.37 -3.43
CA ALA A 153 -28.11 13.69 -4.15
C ALA A 153 -26.91 13.30 -3.29
N ARG A 154 -26.05 12.40 -3.79
CA ARG A 154 -24.84 11.99 -3.06
C ARG A 154 -23.70 12.92 -3.43
N THR A 155 -23.13 13.53 -2.40
CA THR A 155 -21.93 14.35 -2.48
C THR A 155 -20.69 13.48 -2.39
N HIS A 156 -19.86 13.49 -3.44
CA HIS A 156 -18.61 12.77 -3.50
C HIS A 156 -17.44 13.74 -3.30
N TYR A 157 -16.42 13.30 -2.55
CA TYR A 157 -15.18 14.05 -2.37
C TYR A 157 -14.06 13.31 -3.07
N ALA A 158 -13.44 13.94 -4.08
CA ALA A 158 -12.21 13.42 -4.68
C ALA A 158 -11.00 14.17 -4.13
N GLY A 159 -9.92 13.45 -3.84
CA GLY A 159 -8.68 14.07 -3.37
C GLY A 159 -8.04 14.94 -4.45
N GLY A 160 -7.76 16.20 -4.10
CA GLY A 160 -7.18 17.18 -5.01
C GLY A 160 -8.19 17.75 -6.01
N PHE A 161 -7.71 18.67 -6.84
CA PHE A 161 -8.50 19.32 -7.89
C PHE A 161 -7.69 19.43 -9.18
N PRO A 162 -8.31 19.31 -10.37
CA PRO A 162 -7.58 19.35 -11.63
C PRO A 162 -6.87 20.69 -11.83
N VAL A 163 -5.73 20.68 -12.53
CA VAL A 163 -4.99 21.90 -12.93
C VAL A 163 -5.81 22.76 -13.91
N GLY A 164 -6.62 22.10 -14.73
CA GLY A 164 -7.44 22.71 -15.77
C GLY A 164 -8.35 21.69 -16.43
N TYR A 165 -9.08 22.12 -17.44
CA TYR A 165 -9.90 21.24 -18.27
C TYR A 165 -9.75 21.60 -19.75
N ALA A 166 -9.95 20.61 -20.60
CA ALA A 166 -10.05 20.81 -22.04
C ALA A 166 -11.53 20.84 -22.44
N ASP A 167 -11.86 21.68 -23.43
CA ASP A 167 -13.19 21.65 -24.03
C ASP A 167 -13.43 20.29 -24.71
N PRO A 168 -14.53 19.57 -24.43
CA PRO A 168 -14.85 18.31 -25.09
C PRO A 168 -14.93 18.41 -26.63
N ASN A 169 -15.28 19.58 -27.16
CA ASN A 169 -15.54 19.80 -28.59
C ASN A 169 -14.58 20.81 -29.25
N GLY A 170 -13.63 21.37 -28.49
CA GLY A 170 -12.72 22.42 -28.95
C GLY A 170 -11.25 22.08 -28.72
N GLU A 171 -10.34 22.80 -29.39
CA GLU A 171 -8.89 22.71 -29.14
C GLU A 171 -8.44 23.55 -27.92
N ASP A 172 -9.38 24.22 -27.27
CA ASP A 172 -9.10 25.18 -26.21
C ASP A 172 -8.88 24.49 -24.88
N ARG A 173 -7.81 24.88 -24.19
CA ARG A 173 -7.50 24.44 -22.83
C ARG A 173 -7.72 25.60 -21.86
N TYR A 174 -8.40 25.30 -20.75
CA TYR A 174 -8.71 26.24 -19.69
C TYR A 174 -7.98 25.86 -18.41
N VAL A 175 -7.67 26.86 -17.60
CA VAL A 175 -6.89 26.69 -16.36
C VAL A 175 -7.67 27.22 -15.16
N PHE A 176 -7.58 26.48 -14.06
CA PHE A 176 -8.14 26.92 -12.79
C PHE A 176 -7.15 27.84 -12.09
N ASN A 177 -7.45 29.14 -12.11
CA ASN A 177 -6.61 30.19 -11.53
C ASN A 177 -7.25 30.86 -10.31
N HIS A 178 -8.56 30.74 -10.15
CA HIS A 178 -9.28 31.20 -8.97
C HIS A 178 -9.67 29.98 -8.11
N LEU A 179 -9.27 29.98 -6.83
CA LEU A 179 -9.56 28.89 -5.91
C LEU A 179 -10.41 29.37 -4.75
N ARG A 180 -11.58 28.76 -4.55
CA ARG A 180 -12.37 29.01 -3.35
C ARG A 180 -12.15 27.90 -2.34
N PHE A 181 -11.64 28.28 -1.17
CA PHE A 181 -11.43 27.39 -0.04
C PHE A 181 -12.66 27.42 0.87
N HIS A 182 -13.30 26.27 1.00
CA HIS A 182 -14.37 26.04 1.96
C HIS A 182 -13.79 25.27 3.14
N VAL A 183 -13.70 25.94 4.29
CA VAL A 183 -13.14 25.35 5.51
C VAL A 183 -14.22 25.27 6.57
N LYS A 184 -14.60 24.04 6.95
CA LYS A 184 -15.50 23.84 8.08
C LYS A 184 -14.72 23.67 9.36
N TYR A 185 -15.21 24.29 10.43
CA TYR A 185 -14.63 24.19 11.76
C TYR A 185 -15.66 23.72 12.78
N HIS A 186 -15.15 23.10 13.84
CA HIS A 186 -15.95 22.69 14.99
C HIS A 186 -15.47 23.44 16.23
N GLN A 187 -16.41 23.97 17.00
CA GLN A 187 -16.13 24.62 18.27
C GLN A 187 -16.28 23.60 19.41
N LYS A 188 -15.20 23.37 20.17
CA LYS A 188 -15.14 22.33 21.20
C LYS A 188 -16.10 22.56 22.36
N ASN A 189 -16.26 23.82 22.78
CA ASN A 189 -17.20 24.25 23.81
C ASN A 189 -17.63 25.70 23.50
N LYS A 190 -18.89 26.04 23.75
CA LYS A 190 -19.39 27.41 23.53
C LYS A 190 -18.69 28.44 24.44
N ASP A 191 -18.14 27.98 25.57
CA ASP A 191 -17.47 28.83 26.56
C ASP A 191 -15.98 29.07 26.27
N VAL A 192 -15.36 28.25 25.42
CA VAL A 192 -13.93 28.34 25.08
C VAL A 192 -13.80 28.63 23.59
N ALA A 193 -13.18 29.75 23.24
CA ALA A 193 -12.94 30.17 21.85
C ALA A 193 -11.79 29.38 21.18
N GLU A 194 -11.87 28.05 21.27
CA GLU A 194 -10.99 27.08 20.62
C GLU A 194 -11.73 26.39 19.48
N TYR A 195 -11.17 26.52 18.28
CA TYR A 195 -11.73 25.98 17.06
C TYR A 195 -10.81 24.93 16.46
N ARG A 196 -11.41 23.90 15.85
CA ARG A 196 -10.70 22.82 15.17
C ARG A 196 -11.16 22.74 13.73
N VAL A 197 -10.24 22.57 12.80
CA VAL A 197 -10.58 22.33 11.39
C VAL A 197 -11.09 20.90 11.24
N VAL A 198 -12.27 20.75 10.63
CA VAL A 198 -12.91 19.44 10.46
C VAL A 198 -13.16 19.09 8.99
N GLN A 199 -13.24 20.08 8.11
CA GLN A 199 -13.38 19.83 6.68
C GLN A 199 -12.67 20.91 5.88
N PHE A 200 -12.08 20.49 4.79
CA PHE A 200 -11.42 21.31 3.78
C PHE A 200 -11.83 20.84 2.38
N SER A 201 -12.56 21.69 1.66
CA SER A 201 -12.89 21.47 0.26
C SER A 201 -12.45 22.66 -0.60
N VAL A 202 -12.14 22.36 -1.86
CA VAL A 202 -11.66 23.35 -2.83
C VAL A 202 -12.56 23.32 -4.05
N ASP A 203 -13.13 24.48 -4.35
CA ASP A 203 -13.92 24.72 -5.54
C ASP A 203 -13.06 25.50 -6.55
N PRO A 204 -12.48 24.81 -7.55
CA PRO A 204 -11.65 25.46 -8.55
C PRO A 204 -12.51 26.17 -9.60
N MET A 205 -12.16 27.40 -9.96
CA MET A 205 -12.84 28.19 -11.00
C MET A 205 -11.83 28.74 -12.00
N SER A 206 -12.25 28.78 -13.27
CA SER A 206 -11.48 29.40 -14.34
C SER A 206 -12.06 30.78 -14.60
N VAL A 207 -11.27 31.83 -14.35
CA VAL A 207 -11.72 33.22 -14.41
C VAL A 207 -10.70 34.06 -15.16
N GLU A 208 -11.11 34.68 -16.26
CA GLU A 208 -10.30 35.67 -16.95
C GLU A 208 -10.35 37.02 -16.24
N HIS A 209 -9.34 37.25 -15.40
CA HIS A 209 -9.13 38.48 -14.66
C HIS A 209 -8.65 39.62 -15.58
N ILE A 210 -9.52 40.61 -15.76
CA ILE A 210 -9.28 41.87 -16.46
C ILE A 210 -9.20 42.99 -15.42
N VAL A 211 -8.06 43.67 -15.38
CA VAL A 211 -7.82 44.81 -14.48
C VAL A 211 -8.69 45.98 -14.90
N LYS A 212 -9.44 46.56 -13.96
CA LYS A 212 -10.26 47.74 -14.20
C LYS A 212 -9.37 48.96 -14.46
N GLY A 213 -9.81 49.85 -15.35
CA GLY A 213 -9.05 51.06 -15.70
C GLY A 213 -8.07 50.92 -16.87
N GLY A 214 -8.13 49.83 -17.64
CA GLY A 214 -7.44 49.70 -18.93
C GLY A 214 -5.92 49.52 -18.88
N LYS A 215 -5.31 49.50 -17.68
CA LYS A 215 -3.90 49.16 -17.50
C LYS A 215 -3.66 47.66 -17.69
N THR A 216 -2.60 47.31 -18.39
CA THR A 216 -2.17 45.91 -18.55
C THR A 216 -1.34 45.45 -17.35
N VAL A 217 -1.33 44.14 -17.07
CA VAL A 217 -0.53 43.56 -15.98
C VAL A 217 0.96 43.87 -16.14
N GLU A 218 1.46 43.93 -17.38
CA GLU A 218 2.86 44.27 -17.66
C GLU A 218 3.19 45.75 -17.40
N GLN A 219 2.21 46.65 -17.48
CA GLN A 219 2.40 48.04 -17.05
C GLN A 219 2.49 48.11 -15.52
N LEU A 220 1.59 47.43 -14.81
CA LEU A 220 1.63 47.37 -13.34
C LEU A 220 2.89 46.67 -12.82
N ARG A 221 3.39 45.66 -13.54
CA ARG A 221 4.66 44.98 -13.20
C ARG A 221 5.85 45.94 -13.31
N ARG A 222 5.88 46.81 -14.33
CA ARG A 222 6.91 47.86 -14.46
C ARG A 222 6.83 48.88 -13.32
N GLU A 223 5.62 49.30 -12.93
CA GLU A 223 5.41 50.17 -11.77
C GLU A 223 5.90 49.50 -10.47
N ALA A 224 5.58 48.21 -10.27
CA ALA A 224 6.03 47.44 -9.12
C ALA A 224 7.55 47.30 -9.04
N ILE A 225 8.23 47.09 -10.17
CA ILE A 225 9.70 47.03 -10.25
C ILE A 225 10.29 48.39 -9.87
N ALA A 226 9.77 49.49 -10.44
CA ALA A 226 10.23 50.84 -10.12
C ALA A 226 10.08 51.17 -8.62
N MET A 227 9.00 50.71 -7.99
CA MET A 227 8.76 50.88 -6.55
C MET A 227 9.63 49.98 -5.67
N SER A 228 10.18 48.88 -6.20
CA SER A 228 10.93 47.88 -5.42
C SER A 228 12.43 48.13 -5.40
N GLY A 229 12.96 48.88 -6.36
CA GLY A 229 14.40 49.09 -6.55
C GLY A 229 15.03 48.00 -7.43
N ALA A 230 16.16 48.31 -8.06
CA ALA A 230 16.79 47.45 -9.08
C ALA A 230 17.26 46.07 -8.56
N ASP A 231 17.59 45.96 -7.26
CA ASP A 231 18.04 44.72 -6.60
C ASP A 231 16.92 43.97 -5.86
N ALA A 232 15.65 44.30 -6.13
CA ALA A 232 14.54 43.66 -5.46
C ALA A 232 14.40 42.17 -5.85
N SER A 233 14.29 41.31 -4.84
CA SER A 233 13.94 39.89 -5.06
C SER A 233 12.62 39.77 -5.84
N SER A 234 12.51 38.77 -6.72
CA SER A 234 11.29 38.50 -7.50
C SER A 234 10.04 38.31 -6.64
N PHE A 235 10.21 37.82 -5.40
CA PHE A 235 9.13 37.73 -4.41
C PHE A 235 8.55 39.10 -4.05
N LEU A 236 9.41 40.08 -3.72
CA LEU A 236 8.96 41.43 -3.34
C LEU A 236 8.23 42.14 -4.48
N VAL A 237 8.71 41.97 -5.71
CA VAL A 237 8.05 42.52 -6.91
C VAL A 237 6.65 41.92 -7.08
N ASN A 238 6.50 40.60 -6.89
CA ASN A 238 5.20 39.93 -7.00
C ASN A 238 4.21 40.36 -5.91
N VAL A 239 4.68 40.59 -4.68
CA VAL A 239 3.85 41.12 -3.58
C VAL A 239 3.38 42.54 -3.88
N LYS A 240 4.26 43.44 -4.34
CA LYS A 240 3.82 44.81 -4.71
C LYS A 240 2.91 44.80 -5.93
N LEU A 241 3.13 43.88 -6.87
CA LEU A 241 2.27 43.72 -8.04
C LEU A 241 0.86 43.26 -7.65
N SER A 242 0.72 42.29 -6.74
CA SER A 242 -0.61 41.85 -6.29
C SER A 242 -1.36 42.98 -5.58
N GLU A 243 -0.68 43.77 -4.74
CA GLU A 243 -1.28 44.95 -4.10
C GLU A 243 -1.76 46.00 -5.12
N LEU A 244 -0.99 46.24 -6.19
CA LEU A 244 -1.37 47.18 -7.25
C LEU A 244 -2.58 46.68 -8.06
N ILE A 245 -2.62 45.38 -8.38
CA ILE A 245 -3.75 44.75 -9.08
C ILE A 245 -5.01 44.81 -8.21
N GLU A 246 -4.88 44.54 -6.92
CA GLU A 246 -5.98 44.60 -5.97
C GLU A 246 -6.53 46.03 -5.83
N LYS A 247 -5.65 47.04 -5.72
CA LYS A 247 -6.05 48.46 -5.71
C LYS A 247 -6.72 48.92 -7.00
N ALA A 248 -6.25 48.45 -8.15
CA ALA A 248 -6.88 48.75 -9.44
C ALA A 248 -8.26 48.10 -9.57
N GLY A 249 -8.47 46.98 -8.88
CA GLY A 249 -9.69 46.19 -8.91
C GLY A 249 -9.76 45.32 -10.17
N VAL A 250 -10.34 44.13 -10.03
CA VAL A 250 -10.46 43.14 -11.11
C VAL A 250 -11.94 42.84 -11.36
N ASN A 251 -12.30 42.50 -12.61
CA ASN A 251 -13.64 41.99 -12.93
C ASN A 251 -13.91 40.65 -12.22
N GLY A 252 -15.19 40.36 -11.97
CA GLY A 252 -15.61 39.10 -11.33
C GLY A 252 -15.40 39.03 -9.81
N CYS A 253 -14.74 40.00 -9.17
CA CYS A 253 -14.39 39.94 -7.74
C CYS A 253 -15.37 40.67 -6.81
N SER A 254 -16.61 40.89 -7.23
CA SER A 254 -17.61 41.64 -6.45
C SER A 254 -18.64 40.74 -5.75
N ASP A 255 -18.98 39.58 -6.33
CA ASP A 255 -19.96 38.65 -5.75
C ASP A 255 -19.85 37.22 -6.35
N LYS A 256 -20.36 36.18 -5.66
CA LYS A 256 -20.28 34.76 -6.10
C LYS A 256 -20.85 34.54 -7.51
N ASN A 257 -21.99 35.18 -7.80
CA ASN A 257 -22.63 35.13 -9.11
C ASN A 257 -21.87 35.91 -10.19
N SER A 258 -20.96 36.81 -9.81
CA SER A 258 -20.17 37.59 -10.77
C SER A 258 -18.97 36.81 -11.31
N MET A 259 -18.41 35.86 -10.55
CA MET A 259 -17.35 34.96 -11.04
C MET A 259 -17.87 33.92 -12.02
N VAL A 260 -19.02 33.32 -11.75
CA VAL A 260 -19.65 32.33 -12.65
C VAL A 260 -20.01 32.94 -14.01
N LYS A 261 -20.26 34.26 -14.05
CA LYS A 261 -20.55 35.01 -15.28
C LYS A 261 -19.30 35.47 -16.05
N SER A 262 -18.11 35.37 -15.44
CA SER A 262 -16.88 35.78 -16.09
C SER A 262 -16.43 34.75 -17.13
N ALA A 263 -15.76 35.21 -18.20
CA ALA A 263 -15.24 34.31 -19.22
C ALA A 263 -14.15 33.40 -18.62
N PRO A 264 -14.11 32.11 -18.99
CA PRO A 264 -13.08 31.20 -18.51
C PRO A 264 -11.70 31.56 -19.07
N LEU A 265 -10.66 31.36 -18.28
CA LEU A 265 -9.28 31.69 -18.67
C LEU A 265 -8.76 30.67 -19.69
N LYS A 266 -8.82 31.04 -20.97
CA LYS A 266 -8.18 30.30 -22.06
C LYS A 266 -6.66 30.44 -21.99
N LEU A 267 -5.96 29.31 -22.08
CA LEU A 267 -4.50 29.24 -22.12
C LEU A 267 -3.99 29.70 -23.50
N ALA A 268 -2.99 30.58 -23.51
CA ALA A 268 -2.35 31.07 -24.72
C ALA A 268 -0.87 31.42 -24.46
N GLU A 269 -0.05 31.38 -25.51
CA GLU A 269 1.34 31.84 -25.46
C GLU A 269 1.43 33.30 -25.02
N HIS A 270 2.47 33.64 -24.26
CA HIS A 270 2.74 34.97 -23.71
C HIS A 270 1.65 35.57 -22.82
N LYS A 271 0.63 34.80 -22.45
CA LYS A 271 -0.42 35.24 -21.54
C LYS A 271 0.06 35.17 -20.08
N THR A 272 -0.22 36.22 -19.33
CA THR A 272 0.04 36.28 -17.88
C THR A 272 -1.19 35.79 -17.11
N ILE A 273 -0.99 34.82 -16.21
CA ILE A 273 -2.05 34.25 -15.37
C ILE A 273 -2.09 34.98 -14.02
N ILE A 274 -3.23 35.54 -13.67
CA ILE A 274 -3.49 36.10 -12.33
C ILE A 274 -4.12 35.00 -11.48
N TYR A 275 -3.50 34.68 -10.34
CA TYR A 275 -4.03 33.75 -9.36
C TYR A 275 -4.72 34.52 -8.23
N SER A 276 -5.91 34.06 -7.85
CA SER A 276 -6.70 34.67 -6.77
C SER A 276 -7.42 33.59 -5.98
N TYR A 277 -7.88 33.94 -4.77
CA TYR A 277 -8.57 32.98 -3.93
C TYR A 277 -9.59 33.61 -2.99
N ASP A 278 -10.52 32.77 -2.56
CA ASP A 278 -11.50 33.04 -1.53
C ASP A 278 -11.31 32.09 -0.36
N VAL A 279 -11.65 32.53 0.85
CA VAL A 279 -11.71 31.69 2.05
C VAL A 279 -13.08 31.90 2.67
N VAL A 280 -13.82 30.81 2.85
CA VAL A 280 -15.13 30.79 3.51
C VAL A 280 -15.05 29.83 4.69
N TRP A 281 -15.28 30.36 5.88
CA TRP A 281 -15.36 29.59 7.11
C TRP A 281 -16.82 29.27 7.46
N GLU A 282 -17.11 27.99 7.73
CA GLU A 282 -18.45 27.54 8.12
C GLU A 282 -18.36 26.69 9.39
N GLU A 283 -19.25 26.92 10.34
CA GLU A 283 -19.34 26.09 11.54
C GLU A 283 -20.03 24.75 11.23
N SER A 284 -19.55 23.66 11.82
CA SER A 284 -20.12 22.33 11.62
C SER A 284 -20.13 21.50 12.90
N ASP A 285 -21.16 20.64 13.01
CA ASP A 285 -21.35 19.70 14.12
C ASP A 285 -20.44 18.46 14.04
N ILE A 286 -19.59 18.35 13.02
CA ILE A 286 -18.67 17.22 12.85
C ILE A 286 -17.63 17.24 13.97
N LEU A 287 -17.51 16.12 14.69
CA LEU A 287 -16.47 15.96 15.70
C LEU A 287 -15.09 15.80 15.06
N TRP A 288 -14.05 16.33 15.70
CA TRP A 288 -12.67 16.21 15.22
C TRP A 288 -12.23 14.75 15.00
N ALA A 289 -12.72 13.81 15.83
CA ALA A 289 -12.38 12.40 15.73
C ALA A 289 -12.92 11.71 14.45
N THR A 290 -14.07 12.14 13.94
CA THR A 290 -14.74 11.56 12.76
C THR A 290 -14.55 12.40 11.50
N ARG A 291 -13.68 13.43 11.56
CA ARG A 291 -13.49 14.41 10.48
C ARG A 291 -13.02 13.80 9.14
N TRP A 292 -12.37 12.65 9.21
CA TRP A 292 -11.88 11.92 8.04
C TRP A 292 -12.96 11.08 7.34
N ASP A 293 -14.06 10.75 8.01
CA ASP A 293 -15.08 9.82 7.48
C ASP A 293 -15.73 10.34 6.19
N ILE A 294 -15.79 11.66 6.02
CA ILE A 294 -16.33 12.31 4.82
C ILE A 294 -15.44 12.06 3.59
N TYR A 295 -14.12 12.00 3.78
CA TYR A 295 -13.15 11.71 2.73
C TYR A 295 -12.97 10.21 2.48
N LEU A 296 -13.22 9.40 3.51
CA LEU A 296 -12.93 7.97 3.55
C LEU A 296 -14.16 7.09 3.29
N SER A 297 -15.37 7.66 3.27
CA SER A 297 -16.61 6.91 3.06
C SER A 297 -16.77 6.44 1.61
N GLU A 298 -16.28 5.24 1.34
CA GLU A 298 -16.49 4.49 0.09
C GLU A 298 -17.96 4.08 -0.15
N ASN A 299 -18.85 4.27 0.83
CA ASN A 299 -20.31 4.08 0.70
C ASN A 299 -20.92 4.85 -0.49
N ASN A 300 -20.18 5.79 -1.04
CA ASN A 300 -20.58 6.58 -2.19
C ASN A 300 -20.24 5.90 -3.54
N ILE A 301 -19.28 4.97 -3.64
CA ILE A 301 -18.85 4.36 -4.92
C ILE A 301 -19.47 2.97 -5.14
N VAL A 302 -19.42 2.09 -4.13
CA VAL A 302 -20.01 0.73 -4.20
C VAL A 302 -20.67 0.39 -2.86
N PRO A 303 -21.91 -0.13 -2.84
CA PRO A 303 -22.56 -0.48 -1.59
C PRO A 303 -21.82 -1.64 -0.88
N ALA A 304 -21.72 -1.56 0.45
CA ALA A 304 -21.13 -2.59 1.32
C ALA A 304 -21.67 -4.02 1.07
N GLN A 305 -22.85 -4.13 0.47
CA GLN A 305 -23.47 -5.38 0.02
C GLN A 305 -22.56 -6.22 -0.89
N VAL A 306 -21.75 -5.59 -1.75
CA VAL A 306 -20.85 -6.32 -2.67
C VAL A 306 -19.74 -7.04 -1.88
N HIS A 307 -19.17 -6.40 -0.86
CA HIS A 307 -18.17 -7.01 0.01
C HIS A 307 -18.75 -8.21 0.78
N TRP A 308 -19.94 -8.04 1.37
CA TRP A 308 -20.61 -9.11 2.11
C TRP A 308 -21.02 -10.30 1.23
N PHE A 309 -21.44 -10.05 -0.02
CA PHE A 309 -21.73 -11.11 -0.97
C PHE A 309 -20.49 -11.96 -1.29
N ALA A 310 -19.36 -11.31 -1.55
CA ALA A 310 -18.09 -12.00 -1.82
C ALA A 310 -17.60 -12.82 -0.61
N ILE A 311 -17.70 -12.26 0.60
CA ILE A 311 -17.33 -12.95 1.84
C ILE A 311 -18.21 -14.18 2.06
N THR A 312 -19.53 -14.06 1.88
CA THR A 312 -20.46 -15.16 2.11
C THR A 312 -20.19 -16.35 1.17
N ASN A 313 -19.97 -16.08 -0.13
CA ASN A 313 -19.63 -17.11 -1.10
C ASN A 313 -18.30 -17.81 -0.75
N SER A 314 -17.32 -17.04 -0.29
CA SER A 314 -16.01 -17.59 0.06
C SER A 314 -16.06 -18.44 1.34
N ILE A 315 -16.87 -18.06 2.33
CA ILE A 315 -17.12 -18.86 3.54
C ILE A 315 -17.77 -20.20 3.17
N MET A 316 -18.74 -20.20 2.24
CA MET A 316 -19.38 -21.44 1.77
C MET A 316 -18.34 -22.43 1.18
N VAL A 317 -17.40 -21.93 0.38
CA VAL A 317 -16.29 -22.75 -0.17
C VAL A 317 -15.41 -23.32 0.94
N VAL A 318 -15.04 -22.51 1.94
CA VAL A 318 -14.26 -22.97 3.11
C VAL A 318 -14.97 -24.10 3.85
N VAL A 319 -16.28 -23.96 4.09
CA VAL A 319 -17.08 -24.98 4.78
C VAL A 319 -17.08 -26.29 3.99
N ILE A 320 -17.34 -26.24 2.68
CA ILE A 320 -17.34 -27.43 1.82
C ILE A 320 -15.98 -28.14 1.86
N LEU A 321 -14.89 -27.40 1.67
CA LEU A 321 -13.54 -27.98 1.72
C LEU A 321 -13.19 -28.56 3.10
N SER A 322 -13.62 -27.90 4.18
CA SER A 322 -13.42 -28.38 5.54
C SER A 322 -14.17 -29.69 5.79
N VAL A 323 -15.42 -29.80 5.31
CA VAL A 323 -16.20 -31.05 5.38
C VAL A 323 -15.52 -32.17 4.58
N MET A 324 -15.01 -31.88 3.38
CA MET A 324 -14.28 -32.89 2.59
C MET A 324 -13.04 -33.41 3.32
N ILE A 325 -12.24 -32.53 3.93
CA ILE A 325 -11.06 -32.95 4.70
C ILE A 325 -11.45 -33.70 5.97
N ALA A 326 -12.51 -33.27 6.65
CA ALA A 326 -13.05 -33.98 7.80
C ALA A 326 -13.50 -35.40 7.41
N LEU A 327 -14.15 -35.57 6.24
CA LEU A 327 -14.50 -36.89 5.70
C LEU A 327 -13.25 -37.72 5.41
N ILE A 328 -12.21 -37.15 4.81
CA ILE A 328 -10.93 -37.87 4.56
C ILE A 328 -10.33 -38.32 5.89
N LEU A 329 -10.20 -37.42 6.87
CA LEU A 329 -9.64 -37.73 8.19
C LEU A 329 -10.48 -38.76 8.94
N VAL A 330 -11.81 -38.62 8.98
CA VAL A 330 -12.70 -39.54 9.70
C VAL A 330 -12.82 -40.89 9.01
N ARG A 331 -12.91 -40.94 7.68
CA ARG A 331 -13.00 -42.18 6.91
C ARG A 331 -11.70 -42.98 7.02
N ASN A 332 -10.54 -42.32 6.99
CA ASN A 332 -9.25 -42.98 7.17
C ASN A 332 -9.05 -43.39 8.64
N LEU A 333 -9.35 -42.53 9.61
CA LEU A 333 -9.16 -42.84 11.05
C LEU A 333 -10.12 -43.94 11.54
N ARG A 334 -11.39 -43.94 11.13
CA ARG A 334 -12.35 -44.98 11.56
C ARG A 334 -12.13 -46.32 10.86
N ARG A 335 -11.78 -46.31 9.56
CA ARG A 335 -11.44 -47.55 8.83
C ARG A 335 -10.19 -48.20 9.41
N ASP A 336 -9.20 -47.41 9.79
CA ASP A 336 -7.96 -47.90 10.41
C ASP A 336 -8.14 -48.37 11.86
N ILE A 337 -9.03 -47.76 12.66
CA ILE A 337 -9.36 -48.24 14.03
C ILE A 337 -10.18 -49.54 13.98
N ALA A 338 -11.05 -49.70 12.98
CA ALA A 338 -11.85 -50.91 12.82
C ALA A 338 -11.00 -52.12 12.39
N GLY A 339 -10.09 -51.93 11.43
CA GLY A 339 -9.20 -53.00 10.94
C GLY A 339 -8.19 -53.51 11.99
N TYR A 340 -7.77 -52.66 12.95
CA TYR A 340 -6.83 -53.08 14.01
C TYR A 340 -7.47 -53.96 15.10
N ASN A 341 -8.80 -53.95 15.22
CA ASN A 341 -9.52 -54.78 16.19
C ASN A 341 -9.93 -56.15 15.62
N GLU A 342 -9.74 -56.37 14.31
CA GLU A 342 -9.78 -57.70 13.72
C GLU A 342 -8.38 -58.32 13.79
N VAL A 343 -8.27 -59.50 14.41
CA VAL A 343 -7.04 -60.29 14.37
C VAL A 343 -6.95 -60.88 12.96
N LEU A 344 -6.30 -60.16 12.05
CA LEU A 344 -6.13 -60.56 10.66
C LEU A 344 -5.25 -61.81 10.55
N THR A 345 -5.70 -62.77 9.75
CA THR A 345 -4.95 -63.98 9.38
C THR A 345 -3.79 -63.63 8.43
N ASP A 346 -2.77 -64.50 8.32
CA ASP A 346 -1.55 -64.20 7.54
C ASP A 346 -1.81 -64.04 6.03
N GLU A 347 -2.93 -64.57 5.51
CA GLU A 347 -3.39 -64.35 4.13
C GLU A 347 -4.00 -62.94 3.94
N GLU A 348 -4.78 -62.44 4.91
CA GLU A 348 -5.36 -61.09 4.87
C GLU A 348 -4.28 -60.00 5.05
N LYS A 349 -3.19 -60.31 5.75
CA LYS A 349 -2.01 -59.41 5.83
C LYS A 349 -1.28 -59.27 4.49
N LEU A 350 -1.30 -60.31 3.65
CA LEU A 350 -0.73 -60.25 2.30
C LEU A 350 -1.63 -59.41 1.38
N GLU A 351 -2.96 -59.53 1.52
CA GLU A 351 -3.93 -58.70 0.79
C GLU A 351 -3.86 -57.21 1.21
N GLU A 352 -3.67 -56.89 2.49
CA GLU A 352 -3.41 -55.51 2.96
C GLU A 352 -2.08 -54.95 2.40
N GLN A 353 -1.09 -55.80 2.14
CA GLN A 353 0.18 -55.42 1.53
C GLN A 353 0.05 -55.08 0.04
N GLU A 354 -0.99 -55.59 -0.62
CA GLU A 354 -1.33 -55.34 -2.03
C GLU A 354 -2.26 -54.11 -2.21
N GLU A 355 -2.80 -53.51 -1.14
CA GLU A 355 -3.60 -52.29 -1.25
C GLU A 355 -2.73 -51.07 -1.61
N SER A 356 -2.84 -50.62 -2.88
CA SER A 356 -2.41 -49.31 -3.34
C SER A 356 -2.91 -48.19 -2.41
N GLY A 357 -2.00 -47.38 -1.88
CA GLY A 357 -2.39 -46.30 -0.99
C GLY A 357 -1.26 -45.50 -0.38
N TRP A 358 -1.63 -44.34 0.18
CA TRP A 358 -0.72 -43.39 0.82
C TRP A 358 0.10 -43.98 1.99
N LYS A 359 -0.29 -45.13 2.55
CA LYS A 359 0.46 -45.85 3.59
C LYS A 359 1.78 -46.42 3.07
N LEU A 360 1.85 -46.81 1.79
CA LEU A 360 3.03 -47.42 1.17
C LEU A 360 4.23 -46.46 1.08
N VAL A 361 3.98 -45.15 1.10
CA VAL A 361 5.02 -44.11 1.04
C VAL A 361 5.51 -43.64 2.42
N HIS A 362 5.13 -44.31 3.51
CA HIS A 362 5.54 -43.95 4.88
C HIS A 362 7.06 -43.88 5.06
N ALA A 363 7.82 -44.70 4.33
CA ALA A 363 9.27 -44.78 4.41
C ALA A 363 10.01 -43.74 3.53
N ASP A 364 9.31 -42.97 2.68
CA ASP A 364 9.93 -42.00 1.76
C ASP A 364 9.38 -40.57 1.88
N VAL A 365 8.21 -40.38 2.51
CA VAL A 365 7.50 -39.10 2.59
C VAL A 365 8.29 -37.95 3.26
N PHE A 366 9.17 -38.24 4.20
CA PHE A 366 9.98 -37.25 4.91
C PHE A 366 11.40 -37.07 4.35
N ARG A 367 11.70 -37.65 3.19
CA ARG A 367 12.99 -37.42 2.52
C ARG A 367 13.15 -35.93 2.18
N PRO A 368 14.32 -35.32 2.44
CA PRO A 368 14.54 -33.91 2.10
C PRO A 368 14.36 -33.67 0.59
N PRO A 369 14.00 -32.44 0.18
CA PRO A 369 13.76 -32.13 -1.22
C PRO A 369 15.01 -32.38 -2.08
N ASN A 370 14.84 -33.15 -3.17
CA ASN A 370 15.92 -33.55 -4.07
C ASN A 370 16.61 -32.35 -4.76
N LYS A 371 15.87 -31.26 -5.00
CA LYS A 371 16.36 -30.04 -5.65
C LYS A 371 16.57 -28.94 -4.61
N CYS A 372 17.80 -28.42 -4.52
CA CYS A 372 18.19 -27.21 -3.78
C CYS A 372 17.51 -27.04 -2.40
N PRO A 373 17.77 -27.91 -1.41
CA PRO A 373 17.12 -27.86 -0.10
C PRO A 373 17.35 -26.54 0.66
N MET A 374 18.51 -25.90 0.47
CA MET A 374 18.81 -24.60 1.10
C MET A 374 17.97 -23.46 0.53
N LEU A 375 17.69 -23.47 -0.78
CA LEU A 375 16.84 -22.47 -1.43
C LEU A 375 15.40 -22.63 -0.94
N PHE A 376 14.93 -23.87 -0.77
CA PHE A 376 13.63 -24.14 -0.19
C PHE A 376 13.48 -23.53 1.20
N CYS A 377 14.42 -23.80 2.11
CA CYS A 377 14.38 -23.22 3.46
C CYS A 377 14.43 -21.69 3.46
N THR A 378 15.21 -21.11 2.55
CA THR A 378 15.29 -19.65 2.32
C THR A 378 13.93 -19.08 1.92
N PHE A 379 13.25 -19.67 0.92
CA PHE A 379 11.93 -19.24 0.47
C PHE A 379 10.87 -19.37 1.57
N ILE A 380 10.90 -20.48 2.32
CA ILE A 380 9.98 -20.67 3.45
C ILE A 380 10.19 -19.57 4.52
N GLY A 381 11.44 -19.28 4.87
CA GLY A 381 11.79 -18.22 5.83
C GLY A 381 11.30 -16.85 5.38
N SER A 382 11.58 -16.46 4.13
CA SER A 382 11.11 -15.18 3.57
C SER A 382 9.58 -15.13 3.50
N GLY A 383 8.90 -16.22 3.14
CA GLY A 383 7.44 -16.27 3.12
C GLY A 383 6.81 -16.11 4.52
N VAL A 384 7.44 -16.67 5.57
CA VAL A 384 7.01 -16.43 6.98
C VAL A 384 7.20 -14.97 7.36
N GLN A 385 8.33 -14.36 6.96
CA GLN A 385 8.59 -12.94 7.21
C GLN A 385 7.48 -12.06 6.64
N ILE A 386 7.13 -12.29 5.36
CA ILE A 386 6.09 -11.54 4.65
C ILE A 386 4.72 -11.82 5.26
N LEU A 387 4.42 -13.07 5.60
CA LEU A 387 3.14 -13.45 6.23
C LEU A 387 2.92 -12.72 7.56
N ILE A 388 3.92 -12.73 8.43
CA ILE A 388 3.86 -12.01 9.72
C ILE A 388 3.70 -10.51 9.46
N THR A 389 4.46 -9.97 8.50
CA THR A 389 4.35 -8.55 8.13
C THR A 389 2.95 -8.19 7.67
N ALA A 390 2.34 -9.00 6.81
CA ALA A 390 0.99 -8.80 6.31
C ALA A 390 -0.06 -8.87 7.42
N ILE A 391 -0.03 -9.92 8.26
CA ILE A 391 -0.98 -10.08 9.38
C ILE A 391 -0.91 -8.87 10.32
N PHE A 392 0.28 -8.53 10.82
CA PHE A 392 0.44 -7.44 11.78
C PHE A 392 0.08 -6.08 11.15
N SER A 393 0.45 -5.85 9.89
CA SER A 393 0.12 -4.58 9.21
C SER A 393 -1.39 -4.42 9.01
N ILE A 394 -2.10 -5.47 8.57
CA ILE A 394 -3.55 -5.41 8.37
C ILE A 394 -4.27 -5.29 9.72
N VAL A 395 -3.85 -6.03 10.75
CA VAL A 395 -4.45 -5.93 12.11
C VAL A 395 -4.25 -4.53 12.70
N LEU A 396 -3.04 -3.97 12.64
CA LEU A 396 -2.78 -2.62 13.14
C LEU A 396 -3.51 -1.54 12.32
N SER A 397 -3.74 -1.77 11.03
CA SER A 397 -4.57 -0.89 10.19
C SER A 397 -6.05 -1.00 10.55
N ALA A 398 -6.56 -2.21 10.79
CA ALA A 398 -7.95 -2.45 11.19
C ALA A 398 -8.29 -1.89 12.59
N ILE A 399 -7.33 -1.89 13.52
CA ILE A 399 -7.47 -1.22 14.83
C ILE A 399 -7.43 0.32 14.69
N GLY A 400 -6.98 0.84 13.54
CA GLY A 400 -6.82 2.28 13.30
C GLY A 400 -5.49 2.86 13.78
N PHE A 401 -4.56 2.02 14.25
CA PHE A 401 -3.20 2.49 14.53
C PHE A 401 -2.55 2.90 13.21
N LEU A 402 -2.44 2.02 12.21
CA LEU A 402 -1.92 2.39 10.89
C LEU A 402 -3.03 2.99 9.99
N ASN A 403 -3.53 4.17 10.36
CA ASN A 403 -4.54 4.87 9.56
C ASN A 403 -3.92 5.57 8.33
N PRO A 404 -4.43 5.38 7.09
CA PRO A 404 -4.03 6.16 5.91
C PRO A 404 -4.12 7.68 6.08
N ALA A 405 -4.95 8.17 7.01
CA ALA A 405 -5.01 9.57 7.42
C ALA A 405 -3.63 10.11 7.89
N ARG A 406 -2.78 9.25 8.43
CA ARG A 406 -1.39 9.55 8.79
C ARG A 406 -0.48 9.21 7.61
N ARG A 407 -0.03 10.22 6.90
CA ARG A 407 0.76 10.07 5.66
C ARG A 407 2.06 9.35 5.90
N GLY A 408 2.40 8.45 4.98
CA GLY A 408 3.59 7.60 5.07
C GLY A 408 3.64 6.64 6.27
N SER A 409 2.68 6.68 7.20
CA SER A 409 2.70 5.85 8.41
C SER A 409 2.52 4.36 8.10
N LEU A 410 1.67 4.03 7.12
CA LEU A 410 1.45 2.66 6.68
C LEU A 410 2.74 2.07 6.10
N LEU A 411 3.42 2.81 5.22
CA LEU A 411 4.67 2.34 4.59
C LEU A 411 5.82 2.25 5.60
N THR A 412 5.95 3.23 6.49
CA THR A 412 6.92 3.20 7.59
C THR A 412 6.65 2.02 8.54
N GLY A 413 5.39 1.81 8.90
CA GLY A 413 4.94 0.69 9.73
C GLY A 413 5.24 -0.66 9.09
N LEU A 414 4.95 -0.81 7.79
CA LEU A 414 5.27 -2.02 7.02
C LEU A 414 6.77 -2.33 7.06
N LEU A 415 7.63 -1.33 6.84
CA LEU A 415 9.09 -1.50 6.90
C LEU A 415 9.56 -1.93 8.30
N VAL A 416 9.06 -1.28 9.34
CA VAL A 416 9.43 -1.61 10.74
C VAL A 416 8.99 -3.02 11.10
N ILE A 417 7.73 -3.38 10.82
CA ILE A 417 7.20 -4.73 11.09
C ILE A 417 8.00 -5.77 10.30
N TYR A 418 8.32 -5.49 9.04
CA TYR A 418 9.12 -6.39 8.19
C TYR A 418 10.51 -6.65 8.76
N MET A 419 11.19 -5.62 9.30
CA MET A 419 12.48 -5.78 9.96
C MET A 419 12.38 -6.65 11.21
N LEU A 420 11.36 -6.42 12.06
CA LEU A 420 11.12 -7.20 13.27
C LEU A 420 10.79 -8.66 12.95
N ALA A 421 10.03 -8.90 11.87
CA ALA A 421 9.71 -10.23 11.37
C ALA A 421 10.93 -11.02 10.84
N GLY A 422 12.11 -10.40 10.72
CA GLY A 422 13.36 -11.07 10.38
C GLY A 422 13.76 -12.17 11.37
N SER A 423 13.49 -11.98 12.67
CA SER A 423 13.79 -12.99 13.70
C SER A 423 13.00 -14.30 13.48
N PRO A 424 11.65 -14.28 13.34
CA PRO A 424 10.89 -15.46 12.92
C PRO A 424 11.39 -16.10 11.62
N ALA A 425 11.73 -15.29 10.61
CA ALA A 425 12.20 -15.78 9.31
C ALA A 425 13.45 -16.66 9.45
N GLY A 426 14.46 -16.17 10.18
CA GLY A 426 15.69 -16.91 10.46
C GLY A 426 15.46 -18.16 11.32
N TYR A 427 14.54 -18.08 12.29
CA TYR A 427 14.19 -19.21 13.16
C TYR A 427 13.64 -20.40 12.36
N PHE A 428 12.64 -20.15 11.51
CA PHE A 428 12.01 -21.21 10.72
C PHE A 428 12.93 -21.75 9.63
N SER A 429 13.68 -20.89 8.92
CA SER A 429 14.58 -21.34 7.85
C SER A 429 15.70 -22.22 8.40
N ALA A 430 16.35 -21.82 9.50
CA ALA A 430 17.48 -22.55 10.08
C ALA A 430 17.04 -23.86 10.73
N ARG A 431 15.88 -23.89 11.39
CA ARG A 431 15.34 -25.12 12.01
C ARG A 431 14.92 -26.15 10.96
N LEU A 432 14.31 -25.70 9.86
CA LEU A 432 13.96 -26.59 8.75
C LEU A 432 15.22 -27.12 8.06
N TYR A 433 16.22 -26.27 7.83
CA TYR A 433 17.50 -26.69 7.23
C TYR A 433 18.25 -27.72 8.08
N LYS A 434 18.24 -27.55 9.42
CA LYS A 434 18.77 -28.56 10.35
C LYS A 434 18.03 -29.90 10.23
N SER A 435 16.71 -29.86 10.04
CA SER A 435 15.88 -31.06 9.86
C SER A 435 16.22 -31.82 8.57
N PHE A 436 16.73 -31.13 7.55
CA PHE A 436 17.28 -31.74 6.33
C PHE A 436 18.74 -32.21 6.46
N LYS A 437 19.29 -32.26 7.68
CA LYS A 437 20.70 -32.61 7.97
C LYS A 437 21.72 -31.63 7.36
N GLY A 438 21.30 -30.40 7.05
CA GLY A 438 22.17 -29.33 6.57
C GLY A 438 23.05 -28.75 7.68
N ARG A 439 24.37 -28.65 7.44
CA ARG A 439 25.35 -28.14 8.43
C ARG A 439 25.68 -26.66 8.27
N GLU A 440 25.60 -26.12 7.05
CA GLU A 440 25.98 -24.74 6.70
C GLU A 440 24.88 -23.72 7.02
N TRP A 441 24.46 -23.63 8.28
CA TRP A 441 23.34 -22.78 8.69
C TRP A 441 23.59 -21.29 8.42
N GLN A 442 24.83 -20.81 8.57
CA GLN A 442 25.20 -19.42 8.31
C GLN A 442 24.93 -18.99 6.86
N LYS A 443 25.21 -19.86 5.88
CA LYS A 443 24.93 -19.58 4.46
C LYS A 443 23.42 -19.53 4.21
N CYS A 444 22.66 -20.49 4.76
CA CYS A 444 21.19 -20.50 4.68
C CYS A 444 20.57 -19.20 5.24
N THR A 445 21.11 -18.71 6.36
CA THR A 445 20.66 -17.47 7.00
C THR A 445 21.01 -16.25 6.17
N LEU A 446 22.22 -16.19 5.60
CA LEU A 446 22.61 -15.12 4.69
C LEU A 446 21.68 -15.05 3.47
N PHE A 447 21.36 -16.19 2.86
CA PHE A 447 20.39 -16.24 1.75
C PHE A 447 18.98 -15.82 2.20
N THR A 448 18.53 -16.24 3.39
CA THR A 448 17.23 -15.81 3.96
C THR A 448 17.17 -14.29 4.13
N ALA A 449 18.25 -13.69 4.62
CA ALA A 449 18.32 -12.25 4.88
C ALA A 449 18.49 -11.39 3.62
N THR A 450 18.98 -11.97 2.51
CA THR A 450 19.38 -11.20 1.31
C THR A 450 18.56 -11.46 0.06
N LEU A 451 17.99 -12.66 -0.12
CA LEU A 451 17.41 -13.05 -1.41
C LEU A 451 16.17 -12.24 -1.77
N PHE A 452 15.14 -12.24 -0.90
CA PHE A 452 13.93 -11.45 -1.14
C PHE A 452 14.19 -9.93 -1.10
N PRO A 453 14.73 -9.34 0.00
CA PRO A 453 14.94 -7.90 0.06
C PRO A 453 15.99 -7.40 -0.95
N GLY A 454 16.98 -8.22 -1.32
CA GLY A 454 17.96 -7.86 -2.35
C GLY A 454 17.34 -7.80 -3.75
N VAL A 455 16.47 -8.75 -4.11
CA VAL A 455 15.72 -8.67 -5.38
C VAL A 455 14.81 -7.44 -5.39
N MET A 456 14.10 -7.16 -4.29
CA MET A 456 13.27 -5.95 -4.17
C MET A 456 14.10 -4.67 -4.32
N PHE A 457 15.26 -4.60 -3.64
CA PHE A 457 16.11 -3.42 -3.63
C PHE A 457 16.77 -3.16 -4.99
N LEU A 458 17.26 -4.20 -5.68
CA LEU A 458 17.81 -4.06 -7.03
C LEU A 458 16.75 -3.60 -8.03
N PHE A 459 15.55 -4.16 -7.96
CA PHE A 459 14.44 -3.74 -8.82
C PHE A 459 13.98 -2.32 -8.51
N PHE A 460 13.94 -1.95 -7.23
CA PHE A 460 13.64 -0.59 -6.79
C PHE A 460 14.66 0.42 -7.31
N ILE A 461 15.97 0.13 -7.25
CA ILE A 461 17.02 0.98 -7.84
C ILE A 461 16.82 1.14 -9.35
N PHE A 462 16.48 0.05 -10.04
CA PHE A 462 16.21 0.08 -11.47
C PHE A 462 15.02 1.01 -11.79
N LEU A 463 13.87 0.83 -11.12
CA LEU A 463 12.71 1.70 -11.30
C LEU A 463 13.03 3.16 -10.93
N ASN A 464 13.76 3.38 -9.84
CA ASN A 464 14.13 4.73 -9.39
C ASN A 464 15.06 5.43 -10.39
N THR A 465 15.96 4.69 -11.05
CA THR A 465 16.81 5.22 -12.13
C THR A 465 15.96 5.75 -13.29
N VAL A 466 14.91 5.02 -13.65
CA VAL A 466 13.93 5.48 -14.66
C VAL A 466 13.21 6.74 -14.17
N LEU A 467 12.76 6.79 -12.91
CA LEU A 467 12.07 7.97 -12.36
C LEU A 467 12.97 9.22 -12.34
N VAL A 468 14.26 9.05 -12.04
CA VAL A 468 15.27 10.12 -12.09
C VAL A 468 15.45 10.63 -13.52
N PHE A 469 15.53 9.74 -14.51
CA PHE A 469 15.64 10.11 -15.93
C PHE A 469 14.47 11.01 -16.40
N TYR A 470 13.25 10.74 -15.93
CA TYR A 470 12.07 11.57 -16.22
C TYR A 470 11.90 12.78 -15.30
N HIS A 471 12.84 13.02 -14.38
CA HIS A 471 12.80 14.14 -13.42
C HIS A 471 11.48 14.22 -12.62
N THR A 472 10.98 13.04 -12.22
CA THR A 472 9.73 12.85 -11.47
C THR A 472 9.94 13.12 -9.98
N THR A 473 8.95 13.59 -9.23
CA THR A 473 9.12 13.81 -7.77
C THR A 473 9.10 12.54 -6.94
N ALA A 474 8.48 11.47 -7.47
CA ALA A 474 8.58 10.11 -6.93
C ALA A 474 9.99 9.51 -6.98
N SER A 475 10.94 10.16 -7.67
CA SER A 475 12.33 9.74 -7.56
C SER A 475 12.83 9.94 -6.13
N VAL A 476 13.29 8.84 -5.54
CA VAL A 476 13.83 8.82 -4.18
C VAL A 476 15.29 9.28 -4.24
N PRO A 477 15.68 10.33 -3.50
CA PRO A 477 17.05 10.83 -3.47
C PRO A 477 18.07 9.78 -3.02
N PHE A 478 19.32 9.93 -3.46
CA PHE A 478 20.39 8.97 -3.17
C PHE A 478 20.63 8.73 -1.67
N VAL A 479 20.58 9.80 -0.87
CA VAL A 479 20.79 9.73 0.59
C VAL A 479 19.78 8.79 1.24
N ASP A 480 18.55 8.78 0.76
CA ASP A 480 17.48 7.99 1.36
C ASP A 480 17.54 6.51 0.93
N ILE A 481 17.98 6.25 -0.29
CA ILE A 481 18.34 4.90 -0.75
C ILE A 481 19.46 4.34 0.14
N LEU A 482 20.44 5.18 0.49
CA LEU A 482 21.53 4.80 1.40
C LEU A 482 21.00 4.51 2.82
N ILE A 483 20.08 5.33 3.34
CA ILE A 483 19.43 5.08 4.63
C ILE A 483 18.70 3.73 4.63
N LEU A 484 17.93 3.43 3.57
CA LEU A 484 17.27 2.13 3.42
C LEU A 484 18.27 0.96 3.36
N ALA A 485 19.38 1.12 2.63
CA ALA A 485 20.41 0.10 2.54
C ALA A 485 21.09 -0.15 3.90
N VAL A 486 21.42 0.92 4.64
CA VAL A 486 21.98 0.83 5.99
C VAL A 486 20.99 0.18 6.94
N MET A 487 19.72 0.55 6.89
CA MET A 487 18.66 -0.02 7.70
C MET A 487 18.49 -1.53 7.43
N TRP A 488 18.52 -1.96 6.16
CA TRP A 488 18.51 -3.37 5.78
C TRP A 488 19.75 -4.13 6.29
N CYS A 489 20.94 -3.60 6.05
CA CYS A 489 22.21 -4.26 6.41
C CYS A 489 22.47 -4.30 7.93
N CYS A 490 22.21 -3.20 8.64
CA CYS A 490 22.55 -3.04 10.06
C CYS A 490 21.45 -3.51 11.01
N VAL A 491 20.19 -3.55 10.58
CA VAL A 491 19.07 -3.98 11.44
C VAL A 491 18.55 -5.35 10.99
N SER A 492 18.08 -5.46 9.74
CA SER A 492 17.39 -6.68 9.30
C SER A 492 18.32 -7.90 9.26
N ILE A 493 19.56 -7.78 8.75
CA ILE A 493 20.48 -8.93 8.66
C ILE A 493 20.80 -9.48 10.07
N PRO A 494 21.25 -8.67 11.05
CA PRO A 494 21.48 -9.16 12.41
C PRO A 494 20.27 -9.80 13.07
N LEU A 495 19.05 -9.25 12.87
CA LEU A 495 17.82 -9.84 13.42
C LEU A 495 17.54 -11.23 12.84
N VAL A 496 17.77 -11.43 11.53
CA VAL A 496 17.63 -12.76 10.91
C VAL A 496 18.67 -13.74 11.45
N PHE A 497 19.91 -13.30 11.68
CA PHE A 497 20.94 -14.10 12.33
C PHE A 497 20.58 -14.46 13.77
N PHE A 498 20.04 -13.51 14.52
CA PHE A 498 19.55 -13.73 15.88
C PHE A 498 18.47 -14.81 15.91
N GLY A 499 17.46 -14.71 15.05
CA GLY A 499 16.42 -15.73 14.91
C GLY A 499 16.95 -17.11 14.52
N SER A 500 17.87 -17.14 13.55
CA SER A 500 18.52 -18.36 13.08
C SER A 500 19.35 -19.05 14.15
N TYR A 501 20.07 -18.28 14.98
CA TYR A 501 20.86 -18.82 16.09
C TYR A 501 20.00 -19.61 17.07
N PHE A 502 18.82 -19.09 17.45
CA PHE A 502 17.87 -19.82 18.29
C PHE A 502 17.21 -20.99 17.55
N GLY A 503 16.89 -20.82 16.26
CA GLY A 503 16.31 -21.87 15.42
C GLY A 503 17.22 -23.09 15.28
N TYR A 504 18.51 -22.88 15.05
CA TYR A 504 19.48 -23.95 14.87
C TYR A 504 19.87 -24.64 16.18
N ARG A 505 19.80 -23.93 17.32
CA ARG A 505 20.03 -24.52 18.66
C ARG A 505 18.91 -25.43 19.12
N ARG A 506 17.67 -25.17 18.68
CA ARG A 506 16.55 -26.08 18.95
C ARG A 506 16.78 -27.44 18.32
N GLU A 507 16.17 -28.47 18.89
CA GLU A 507 16.22 -29.82 18.34
C GLU A 507 15.64 -29.84 16.92
N PHE A 508 16.20 -30.71 16.08
CA PHE A 508 15.66 -30.94 14.75
C PHE A 508 14.24 -31.48 14.87
N ILE A 509 13.41 -31.23 13.86
CA ILE A 509 12.02 -31.68 13.92
C ILE A 509 12.00 -33.19 13.74
N GLN A 510 11.57 -33.93 14.76
CA GLN A 510 11.44 -35.38 14.69
C GLN A 510 10.30 -35.76 13.74
N TYR A 511 10.61 -36.67 12.81
CA TYR A 511 9.67 -37.24 11.86
C TYR A 511 9.05 -38.51 12.45
N PRO A 512 7.74 -38.74 12.26
CA PRO A 512 7.07 -39.94 12.78
C PRO A 512 7.62 -41.25 12.24
N THR A 513 8.11 -41.27 11.00
CA THR A 513 8.60 -42.48 10.33
C THR A 513 10.06 -42.32 9.91
N VAL A 514 10.80 -43.43 9.95
CA VAL A 514 12.20 -43.48 9.52
C VAL A 514 12.25 -43.60 8.00
N THR A 515 13.10 -42.80 7.36
CA THR A 515 13.27 -42.87 5.91
C THR A 515 14.11 -44.08 5.49
N SER A 516 13.65 -44.82 4.48
CA SER A 516 14.40 -45.94 3.90
C SER A 516 15.70 -45.47 3.20
N LYS A 517 16.64 -46.39 2.98
CA LYS A 517 17.88 -46.09 2.23
C LYS A 517 17.64 -45.96 0.73
N ILE A 518 16.70 -46.74 0.18
CA ILE A 518 16.42 -46.85 -1.26
C ILE A 518 15.06 -46.22 -1.53
N ALA A 519 15.05 -45.18 -2.37
CA ALA A 519 13.81 -44.51 -2.74
C ALA A 519 12.93 -45.42 -3.61
N ARG A 520 11.63 -45.51 -3.30
CA ARG A 520 10.64 -46.22 -4.11
C ARG A 520 10.46 -45.55 -5.49
N SER A 521 10.20 -46.35 -6.52
CA SER A 521 9.87 -45.86 -7.87
C SER A 521 8.47 -45.25 -7.89
N ILE A 522 8.33 -44.05 -8.47
CA ILE A 522 7.06 -43.33 -8.58
C ILE A 522 6.31 -43.83 -9.83
N PRO A 523 5.03 -44.22 -9.74
CA PRO A 523 4.24 -44.63 -10.90
C PRO A 523 3.98 -43.45 -11.87
N PRO A 524 3.76 -43.71 -13.17
CA PRO A 524 3.46 -42.65 -14.13
C PRO A 524 2.14 -41.95 -13.76
N ALA A 525 2.17 -40.63 -13.70
CA ALA A 525 1.00 -39.82 -13.36
C ALA A 525 -0.07 -39.89 -14.46
N VAL A 526 -1.33 -40.05 -14.05
CA VAL A 526 -2.50 -39.83 -14.92
C VAL A 526 -2.66 -38.34 -15.24
N TRP A 527 -3.25 -38.01 -16.39
CA TRP A 527 -3.28 -36.65 -16.94
C TRP A 527 -3.83 -35.58 -15.97
N PHE A 528 -4.86 -35.90 -15.18
CA PHE A 528 -5.45 -34.98 -14.20
C PHE A 528 -4.61 -34.81 -12.93
N THR A 529 -3.70 -35.75 -12.63
CA THR A 529 -2.78 -35.72 -11.49
C THR A 529 -1.44 -35.10 -11.85
N ASP A 530 -1.26 -34.63 -13.09
CA ASP A 530 -0.06 -33.90 -13.49
C ASP A 530 0.14 -32.67 -12.59
N TRP A 531 1.38 -32.49 -12.13
CA TRP A 531 1.73 -31.46 -11.17
C TRP A 531 1.51 -30.06 -11.73
N LYS A 532 1.68 -29.86 -13.04
CA LYS A 532 1.49 -28.55 -13.70
C LYS A 532 0.03 -28.11 -13.64
N LEU A 533 -0.88 -29.03 -13.97
CA LEU A 533 -2.33 -28.78 -13.94
C LEU A 533 -2.79 -28.54 -12.50
N SER A 534 -2.31 -29.37 -11.55
CA SER A 534 -2.60 -29.23 -10.13
C SER A 534 -2.14 -27.88 -9.55
N VAL A 535 -0.96 -27.40 -9.94
CA VAL A 535 -0.45 -26.08 -9.54
C VAL A 535 -1.36 -24.97 -10.07
N PHE A 536 -1.80 -25.03 -11.34
CA PHE A 536 -2.66 -24.01 -11.92
C PHE A 536 -4.04 -23.99 -11.25
N CYS A 537 -4.70 -25.14 -11.10
CA CYS A 537 -6.04 -25.22 -10.51
C CYS A 537 -6.08 -24.80 -9.03
N CYS A 538 -5.02 -25.04 -8.27
CA CYS A 538 -4.98 -24.73 -6.84
C CYS A 538 -5.17 -23.24 -6.53
N GLY A 539 -4.62 -22.35 -7.37
CA GLY A 539 -4.65 -20.91 -7.13
C GLY A 539 -5.96 -20.22 -7.51
N LEU A 540 -6.81 -20.84 -8.33
CA LEU A 540 -8.03 -20.24 -8.86
C LEU A 540 -9.06 -19.97 -7.77
N LEU A 541 -9.26 -20.94 -6.87
CA LEU A 541 -10.27 -20.84 -5.80
C LEU A 541 -9.87 -19.80 -4.75
N PRO A 542 -8.64 -19.77 -4.20
CA PRO A 542 -8.22 -18.69 -3.30
C PRO A 542 -8.23 -17.32 -3.97
N PHE A 543 -7.89 -17.23 -5.27
CA PHE A 543 -7.99 -15.99 -6.03
C PHE A 543 -9.44 -15.48 -6.10
N SER A 544 -10.41 -16.38 -6.28
CA SER A 544 -11.84 -16.02 -6.31
C SER A 544 -12.35 -15.42 -4.98
N ALA A 545 -11.70 -15.71 -3.85
CA ALA A 545 -12.03 -15.09 -2.57
C ALA A 545 -11.46 -13.67 -2.44
N VAL A 546 -10.36 -13.37 -3.13
CA VAL A 546 -9.60 -12.12 -2.97
C VAL A 546 -9.88 -11.10 -4.07
N TYR A 547 -10.38 -11.50 -5.24
CA TYR A 547 -10.46 -10.59 -6.41
C TYR A 547 -11.27 -9.31 -6.17
N VAL A 548 -12.34 -9.37 -5.37
CA VAL A 548 -13.17 -8.19 -5.04
C VAL A 548 -12.36 -7.17 -4.24
N GLU A 549 -11.71 -7.59 -3.15
CA GLU A 549 -10.86 -6.69 -2.36
C GLU A 549 -9.63 -6.23 -3.16
N LEU A 550 -9.08 -7.11 -4.00
CA LEU A 550 -7.96 -6.74 -4.88
C LEU A 550 -8.35 -5.62 -5.85
N PHE A 551 -9.59 -5.57 -6.35
CA PHE A 551 -10.07 -4.45 -7.16
C PHE A 551 -10.00 -3.11 -6.42
N PHE A 552 -10.44 -3.07 -5.15
CA PHE A 552 -10.42 -1.86 -4.34
C PHE A 552 -9.00 -1.45 -3.95
N ILE A 553 -8.16 -2.41 -3.56
CA ILE A 553 -6.74 -2.16 -3.26
C ILE A 553 -6.03 -1.58 -4.51
N MET A 554 -6.27 -2.16 -5.69
CA MET A 554 -5.69 -1.67 -6.94
C MET A 554 -6.19 -0.27 -7.30
N THR A 555 -7.48 -0.01 -7.13
CA THR A 555 -8.07 1.30 -7.38
C THR A 555 -7.48 2.34 -6.43
N SER A 556 -7.32 2.02 -5.15
CA SER A 556 -6.69 2.93 -4.19
C SER A 556 -5.22 3.21 -4.51
N MET A 557 -4.43 2.17 -4.75
CA MET A 557 -3.00 2.33 -5.03
C MET A 557 -2.72 3.13 -6.31
N TRP A 558 -3.54 2.95 -7.36
CA TRP A 558 -3.24 3.49 -8.68
C TRP A 558 -4.10 4.70 -9.10
N MET A 559 -5.30 4.89 -8.52
CA MET A 559 -6.19 6.02 -8.86
C MET A 559 -6.21 7.11 -7.77
N ASN A 560 -5.26 7.09 -6.82
CA ASN A 560 -5.14 8.07 -5.73
C ASN A 560 -6.43 8.23 -4.90
N GLN A 561 -7.16 7.12 -4.72
CA GLN A 561 -8.34 7.05 -3.87
C GLN A 561 -7.95 6.44 -2.51
N PHE A 562 -8.63 6.84 -1.44
CA PHE A 562 -8.34 6.31 -0.10
C PHE A 562 -9.02 4.97 0.14
N TYR A 563 -8.24 3.92 0.42
CA TYR A 563 -8.78 2.64 0.88
C TYR A 563 -9.02 2.69 2.40
N TYR A 564 -10.27 2.49 2.84
CA TYR A 564 -10.62 2.55 4.27
C TYR A 564 -11.17 1.24 4.83
N VAL A 565 -11.31 0.22 3.99
CA VAL A 565 -12.05 -1.01 4.32
C VAL A 565 -11.10 -2.10 4.84
N PHE A 566 -10.24 -1.76 5.82
CA PHE A 566 -9.24 -2.69 6.37
C PHE A 566 -9.84 -3.88 7.13
N GLY A 567 -11.03 -3.71 7.71
CA GLY A 567 -11.76 -4.79 8.39
C GLY A 567 -12.14 -5.93 7.43
N PHE A 568 -12.68 -5.59 6.25
CA PHE A 568 -13.02 -6.60 5.24
C PHE A 568 -11.76 -7.20 4.62
N ALA A 569 -10.72 -6.40 4.37
CA ALA A 569 -9.41 -6.91 3.94
C ALA A 569 -8.86 -7.97 4.90
N LEU A 570 -8.96 -7.76 6.22
CA LEU A 570 -8.52 -8.72 7.23
C LEU A 570 -9.30 -10.03 7.13
N LEU A 571 -10.63 -9.97 7.03
CA LEU A 571 -11.48 -11.15 6.90
C LEU A 571 -11.17 -11.94 5.63
N VAL A 572 -11.10 -11.26 4.49
CA VAL A 572 -10.79 -11.88 3.19
C VAL A 572 -9.37 -12.47 3.19
N PHE A 573 -8.41 -11.81 3.83
CA PHE A 573 -7.05 -12.32 3.99
C PHE A 573 -7.00 -13.65 4.77
N PHE A 574 -7.74 -13.76 5.88
CA PHE A 574 -7.84 -15.01 6.63
C PHE A 574 -8.57 -16.10 5.85
N ILE A 575 -9.65 -15.76 5.16
CA ILE A 575 -10.36 -16.70 4.28
C ILE A 575 -9.40 -17.24 3.22
N ALA A 576 -8.62 -16.38 2.56
CA ALA A 576 -7.64 -16.79 1.56
C ALA A 576 -6.57 -17.73 2.11
N ILE A 577 -6.04 -17.48 3.31
CA ILE A 577 -5.09 -18.37 4.01
C ILE A 577 -5.73 -19.73 4.25
N ILE A 578 -6.95 -19.76 4.80
CA ILE A 578 -7.66 -21.00 5.12
C ILE A 578 -8.00 -21.78 3.85
N THR A 579 -8.55 -21.15 2.82
CA THR A 579 -8.86 -21.81 1.54
C THR A 579 -7.61 -22.41 0.91
N THR A 580 -6.48 -21.68 0.95
CA THR A 580 -5.21 -22.17 0.40
C THR A 580 -4.71 -23.37 1.20
N ALA A 581 -4.74 -23.30 2.52
CA ALA A 581 -4.35 -24.41 3.39
C ALA A 581 -5.18 -25.67 3.15
N LEU A 582 -6.51 -25.54 3.06
CA LEU A 582 -7.42 -26.66 2.82
C LEU A 582 -7.18 -27.31 1.45
N LEU A 583 -7.04 -26.51 0.39
CA LEU A 583 -6.77 -27.03 -0.95
C LEU A 583 -5.43 -27.75 -1.04
N CYS A 584 -4.37 -27.21 -0.43
CA CYS A 584 -3.07 -27.86 -0.41
C CYS A 584 -3.12 -29.20 0.36
N MET A 585 -3.84 -29.26 1.49
CA MET A 585 -4.04 -30.52 2.22
C MET A 585 -4.80 -31.57 1.39
N LEU A 586 -5.82 -31.15 0.66
CA LEU A 586 -6.56 -32.03 -0.24
C LEU A 586 -5.67 -32.55 -1.39
N LEU A 587 -4.90 -31.67 -2.03
CA LEU A 587 -4.02 -32.03 -3.14
C LEU A 587 -2.87 -32.94 -2.70
N VAL A 588 -2.27 -32.67 -1.54
CA VAL A 588 -1.19 -33.53 -1.03
C VAL A 588 -1.71 -34.91 -0.64
N TYR A 589 -2.94 -35.00 -0.15
CA TYR A 589 -3.57 -36.28 0.13
C TYR A 589 -3.75 -37.10 -1.16
N TYR A 590 -4.32 -36.52 -2.22
CA TYR A 590 -4.45 -37.21 -3.50
C TYR A 590 -3.10 -37.56 -4.14
N GLN A 591 -2.10 -36.69 -3.99
CA GLN A 591 -0.73 -36.97 -4.43
C GLN A 591 -0.15 -38.20 -3.73
N LEU A 592 -0.30 -38.28 -2.40
CA LEU A 592 0.20 -39.42 -1.63
C LEU A 592 -0.58 -40.70 -1.93
N CYS A 593 -1.89 -40.62 -2.21
CA CYS A 593 -2.68 -41.75 -2.69
C CYS A 593 -2.21 -42.25 -4.07
N SER A 594 -1.57 -41.39 -4.87
CA SER A 594 -0.95 -41.75 -6.14
C SER A 594 0.49 -42.25 -5.98
N GLU A 595 0.92 -42.57 -4.76
CA GLU A 595 2.27 -43.05 -4.40
C GLU A 595 3.42 -42.07 -4.74
N ASP A 596 3.10 -40.79 -4.96
CA ASP A 596 4.11 -39.75 -5.19
C ASP A 596 4.46 -39.05 -3.88
N TYR A 597 5.68 -39.29 -3.38
CA TYR A 597 6.19 -38.70 -2.14
C TYR A 597 6.89 -37.34 -2.34
N LEU A 598 7.01 -36.82 -3.57
CA LEU A 598 7.72 -35.56 -3.88
C LEU A 598 6.82 -34.32 -3.68
N TRP A 599 6.35 -34.11 -2.46
CA TRP A 599 5.35 -33.07 -2.16
C TRP A 599 5.94 -31.69 -1.83
N TRP A 600 7.19 -31.59 -1.34
CA TRP A 600 7.78 -30.35 -0.80
C TRP A 600 7.65 -29.12 -1.71
N TRP A 601 8.27 -29.18 -2.89
CA TRP A 601 8.21 -28.08 -3.87
C TRP A 601 6.83 -27.99 -4.52
N ARG A 602 6.19 -29.13 -4.80
CA ARG A 602 4.89 -29.17 -5.48
C ARG A 602 3.82 -28.42 -4.70
N MET A 603 3.74 -28.62 -3.39
CA MET A 603 2.78 -27.91 -2.52
C MET A 603 3.12 -26.43 -2.36
N PHE A 604 4.41 -26.09 -2.28
CA PHE A 604 4.85 -24.69 -2.27
C PHE A 604 4.42 -23.94 -3.54
N PHE A 605 4.67 -24.50 -4.73
CA PHE A 605 4.26 -23.90 -6.00
C PHE A 605 2.73 -23.88 -6.17
N SER A 606 2.03 -24.93 -5.73
CA SER A 606 0.56 -25.00 -5.83
C SER A 606 -0.09 -23.90 -4.99
N ALA A 607 0.36 -23.67 -3.76
CA ALA A 607 -0.13 -22.60 -2.92
C ALA A 607 0.28 -21.21 -3.43
N GLY A 608 1.52 -21.07 -3.91
CA GLY A 608 2.02 -19.82 -4.48
C GLY A 608 1.36 -19.40 -5.80
N SER A 609 0.70 -20.33 -6.51
CA SER A 609 0.08 -20.08 -7.82
C SER A 609 -0.97 -18.96 -7.82
N ILE A 610 -1.56 -18.62 -6.67
CA ILE A 610 -2.44 -17.45 -6.50
C ILE A 610 -1.79 -16.15 -7.01
N ALA A 611 -0.47 -16.01 -6.87
CA ALA A 611 0.28 -14.86 -7.38
C ALA A 611 0.23 -14.73 -8.91
N ILE A 612 0.13 -15.84 -9.64
CA ILE A 612 0.00 -15.83 -11.10
C ILE A 612 -1.35 -15.21 -11.47
N TYR A 613 -2.41 -15.59 -10.77
CA TYR A 613 -3.74 -15.03 -11.00
C TYR A 613 -3.81 -13.54 -10.63
N VAL A 614 -3.18 -13.13 -9.53
CA VAL A 614 -3.05 -11.71 -9.17
C VAL A 614 -2.33 -10.92 -10.27
N PHE A 615 -1.25 -11.46 -10.83
CA PHE A 615 -0.53 -10.82 -11.93
C PHE A 615 -1.37 -10.76 -13.22
N LEU A 616 -2.04 -11.86 -13.60
CA LEU A 616 -2.94 -11.88 -14.76
C LEU A 616 -4.11 -10.91 -14.61
N TYR A 617 -4.68 -10.81 -13.41
CA TYR A 617 -5.70 -9.83 -13.08
C TYR A 617 -5.18 -8.40 -13.23
N SER A 618 -3.93 -8.14 -12.84
CA SER A 618 -3.29 -6.84 -13.06
C SER A 618 -3.17 -6.49 -14.55
N CYS A 619 -2.93 -7.47 -15.43
CA CYS A 619 -2.94 -7.27 -16.88
C CYS A 619 -4.36 -6.93 -17.39
N TRP A 620 -5.38 -7.62 -16.88
CA TRP A 620 -6.78 -7.36 -17.23
C TRP A 620 -7.26 -5.99 -16.74
N TRP A 621 -6.81 -5.55 -15.56
CA TRP A 621 -7.18 -4.26 -14.97
C TRP A 621 -6.44 -3.07 -15.60
N TYR A 622 -5.28 -3.30 -16.23
CA TYR A 622 -4.43 -2.25 -16.81
C TYR A 622 -5.15 -1.24 -17.75
N PRO A 623 -6.08 -1.64 -18.64
CA PRO A 623 -6.80 -0.69 -19.49
C PRO A 623 -7.58 0.38 -18.73
N GLN A 624 -7.98 0.12 -17.48
CA GLN A 624 -8.72 1.05 -16.62
C GLN A 624 -7.90 2.31 -16.29
N LEU A 625 -6.58 2.22 -16.29
CA LEU A 625 -5.67 3.36 -16.09
C LEU A 625 -5.72 4.39 -17.22
N ASN A 626 -6.33 4.07 -18.37
CA ASN A 626 -6.32 4.93 -19.58
C ASN A 626 -4.91 5.40 -20.01
N ALA A 627 -3.87 4.65 -19.64
CA ALA A 627 -2.46 5.01 -19.84
C ALA A 627 -1.94 4.74 -21.27
N LYS A 628 -2.83 4.60 -22.27
CA LYS A 628 -2.56 4.02 -23.61
C LYS A 628 -1.43 4.66 -24.44
N ARG A 629 -0.79 5.74 -23.97
CA ARG A 629 0.33 6.43 -24.65
C ARG A 629 1.66 6.45 -23.89
N PHE A 630 1.76 5.88 -22.67
CA PHE A 630 2.92 6.10 -21.80
C PHE A 630 3.64 4.82 -21.38
N SER A 631 4.72 4.49 -22.09
CA SER A 631 5.57 3.30 -21.84
C SER A 631 6.14 3.26 -20.42
N VAL A 632 6.47 4.41 -19.83
CA VAL A 632 7.02 4.51 -18.47
C VAL A 632 6.01 4.11 -17.42
N THR A 633 4.76 4.56 -17.57
CA THR A 633 3.68 4.21 -16.65
C THR A 633 3.41 2.72 -16.69
N THR A 634 3.45 2.11 -17.87
CA THR A 634 3.36 0.65 -18.05
C THR A 634 4.48 -0.09 -17.32
N LEU A 635 5.73 0.37 -17.47
CA LEU A 635 6.88 -0.24 -16.80
C LEU A 635 6.79 -0.15 -15.28
N MET A 636 6.41 1.02 -14.74
CA MET A 636 6.22 1.20 -13.29
C MET A 636 5.11 0.30 -12.76
N TYR A 637 3.96 0.29 -13.43
CA TYR A 637 2.80 -0.51 -13.04
C TYR A 637 3.13 -2.01 -12.98
N PHE A 638 3.59 -2.59 -14.08
CA PHE A 638 3.92 -4.01 -14.13
C PHE A 638 5.12 -4.36 -13.28
N GLY A 639 6.06 -3.42 -13.09
CA GLY A 639 7.18 -3.58 -12.19
C GLY A 639 6.73 -3.77 -10.74
N TYR A 640 5.97 -2.83 -10.20
CA TYR A 640 5.46 -2.94 -8.82
C TYR A 640 4.49 -4.11 -8.64
N MET A 641 3.60 -4.37 -9.61
CA MET A 641 2.71 -5.54 -9.57
C MET A 641 3.46 -6.87 -9.63
N GLY A 642 4.58 -6.94 -10.36
CA GLY A 642 5.48 -8.08 -10.36
C GLY A 642 6.12 -8.33 -9.00
N LEU A 643 6.58 -7.27 -8.32
CA LEU A 643 7.14 -7.37 -6.96
C LEU A 643 6.09 -7.82 -5.93
N ILE A 644 4.88 -7.25 -5.98
CA ILE A 644 3.77 -7.64 -5.11
C ILE A 644 3.41 -9.11 -5.34
N SER A 645 3.32 -9.55 -6.60
CA SER A 645 3.03 -10.94 -6.94
C SER A 645 4.14 -11.89 -6.45
N TRP A 646 5.41 -11.49 -6.56
CA TRP A 646 6.53 -12.26 -6.00
C TRP A 646 6.44 -12.41 -4.48
N GLY A 647 6.06 -11.34 -3.77
CA GLY A 647 5.82 -11.40 -2.32
C GLY A 647 4.66 -12.33 -1.95
N ILE A 648 3.54 -12.25 -2.68
CA ILE A 648 2.37 -13.14 -2.49
C ILE A 648 2.75 -14.59 -2.75
N PHE A 649 3.55 -14.86 -3.79
CA PHE A 649 4.01 -16.20 -4.14
C PHE A 649 4.77 -16.86 -2.97
N LEU A 650 5.73 -16.15 -2.37
CA LEU A 650 6.49 -16.66 -1.22
C LEU A 650 5.60 -16.82 0.02
N MET A 651 4.75 -15.84 0.31
CA MET A 651 3.85 -15.85 1.47
C MET A 651 2.88 -17.04 1.41
N MET A 652 2.14 -17.17 0.31
CA MET A 652 1.13 -18.23 0.14
C MET A 652 1.78 -19.60 -0.04
N GLY A 653 2.95 -19.66 -0.70
CA GLY A 653 3.80 -20.84 -0.76
C GLY A 653 4.15 -21.38 0.63
N SER A 654 4.59 -20.51 1.55
CA SER A 654 4.89 -20.90 2.94
C SER A 654 3.66 -21.38 3.71
N VAL A 655 2.51 -20.72 3.54
CA VAL A 655 1.23 -21.14 4.16
C VAL A 655 0.85 -22.55 3.74
N GLY A 656 0.86 -22.83 2.43
CA GLY A 656 0.54 -24.14 1.90
C GLY A 656 1.52 -25.22 2.37
N PHE A 657 2.81 -24.91 2.38
CA PHE A 657 3.84 -25.81 2.89
C PHE A 657 3.61 -26.20 4.36
N PHE A 658 3.47 -25.22 5.27
CA PHE A 658 3.30 -25.51 6.70
C PHE A 658 2.01 -26.27 6.98
N SER A 659 0.94 -25.96 6.25
CA SER A 659 -0.35 -26.66 6.36
C SER A 659 -0.21 -28.14 5.98
N CYS A 660 0.39 -28.42 4.81
CA CYS A 660 0.66 -29.80 4.38
C CYS A 660 1.64 -30.50 5.31
N TYR A 661 2.68 -29.81 5.79
CA TYR A 661 3.68 -30.38 6.69
C TYR A 661 3.06 -30.84 8.02
N ILE A 662 2.19 -30.02 8.61
CA ILE A 662 1.46 -30.39 9.83
C ILE A 662 0.50 -31.55 9.57
N PHE A 663 -0.22 -31.50 8.45
CA PHE A 663 -1.16 -32.55 8.04
C PHE A 663 -0.47 -33.90 7.86
N ILE A 664 0.60 -33.97 7.06
CA ILE A 664 1.37 -35.19 6.81
C ILE A 664 1.95 -35.74 8.11
N ARG A 665 2.52 -34.90 8.98
CA ARG A 665 3.05 -35.36 10.28
C ARG A 665 1.97 -35.96 11.18
N LYS A 666 0.76 -35.40 11.18
CA LYS A 666 -0.36 -35.98 11.93
C LYS A 666 -0.82 -37.30 11.29
N MET A 667 -0.93 -37.34 9.96
CA MET A 667 -1.40 -38.51 9.21
C MET A 667 -0.45 -39.71 9.33
N PHE A 668 0.86 -39.51 9.24
CA PHE A 668 1.84 -40.59 9.42
C PHE A 668 2.18 -40.85 10.90
N GLY A 669 1.91 -39.89 11.80
CA GLY A 669 2.04 -40.10 13.24
C GLY A 669 0.93 -40.96 13.86
N SER A 670 -0.21 -41.11 13.18
CA SER A 670 -1.23 -42.07 13.60
C SER A 670 -0.95 -43.51 13.16
N ILE A 671 0.01 -43.73 12.25
CA ILE A 671 0.39 -45.08 11.85
C ILE A 671 1.39 -45.61 12.89
N LYS A 672 1.08 -46.76 13.51
CA LYS A 672 2.05 -47.54 14.26
C LYS A 672 2.88 -48.34 13.26
N VAL A 673 4.05 -47.84 12.91
CA VAL A 673 5.06 -48.60 12.17
C VAL A 673 6.19 -48.84 13.15
N ASP A 674 6.26 -50.04 13.71
CA ASP A 674 7.36 -50.48 14.58
C ASP A 674 8.61 -50.81 13.74
#